data_AF-A0A378QKG9-F1
#
_entry.id   AF-A0A378QKG9-F1
#
_cell.length_a   1.000
_cell.length_b   1.000
_cell.length_c   1.000
_cell.angle_alpha   90.00
_cell.angle_beta   90.00
_cell.angle_gamma   90.00
#
_symmetry.space_group_name_H-M   'P 1'
#
loop_
_entity.id
_entity.type
_entity.pdbx_description
1 polymer ?
#
loop_
_entity_poly.entity_id
_entity_poly.type
_entity_poly.pdbx_seq_one_letter_code
_entity_poly.pdbx_strand_id
1 'polypeptide(L)'
;MINKEESEQDTITISGKVTDVPVGQDVLVACYCSTCANVNWKEIYAKVKENGEFSVDFSTIDLVRAGNNTIKTTVTVVDNAKNTATASTEKTYSVDTDAPVPTIQIGNVTDDNLINQDDSTQTGATVSVLVNDLGVDDVVTSVVLMVNGTSYTATKTADPNTYTADVSMTDLANDTQIVAHVTAQDKAGNVATVNGERAYDVNLSAPQVTIKLDPIANDNIIDETERTGDSDGNIIITGKATGDYNDQDDVVVSLGNSTYPAKLTAQGTFSVAIPADTLTKDSTKSITATLSTKNSVGNTATVSDTVGYAVQSNELQITIDPITADNLINESEVTGEIVITGSVSGADRLLNQPVTLTIGGQDFETTANADGVFELPISASVLKDVPTYTIVATATGQNNAKASTNLAYKVGANVAAQIDITNIDGNFGLSVAQEESIVRIGGQFEFDGVFGKGMNDMHVRHVSVKIGDKTYYSGLDRGKFFFDVPFDELQALNGQSLSYEFIHNPNAKLYDLTDLGGGAYQITDSNTNWQINADGKNTATIKEVTIDSPYLTKGADGNYSVAVSDEPMSVVSGVVSGSAKADDVVSIDVAGTKYTAVVGADNTFKAMVKTSDLDKDDDSLVVASLATQDLAGNAITVQDTERFVNANRMSKELVFTRPSNTEPTNLDHTSLDNDMAYFIKYLNSHKMETKPFSIPVGGYATEPAIVKYHFATPDDYHVLKERYTRGVQGEVNADLSTLKPYTEAMKNIVRKAYDEYASYANIKFIEVDDPLDADTNLFSANLTGVHSGSSAYAFLGGNIWWSNGYANVQSGHSPFAYYTALHEIGHTLNMRHTHDNFKGDYLPEDSLEFSVLSYKPYMNYSMYLNMGGLRMYDLAHIHRQFGVNPNARSGDDVYTFKNYNTVLGDGDRYIWDGNGVDTFDASNETQGVNVNLTLGSWIYVGDERQKTFAIKNLSTVTFADYFDLNDTDTVVGKDKNALAQTIRDNPDNRNFTNNVYNYTEGQAFIGLWHAD
;
A
#
# COMPACT_ATOMS: atom_id res chain seq x y z
N MET A 1 82.24 -15.81 19.01
CA MET A 1 81.45 -15.69 17.79
C MET A 1 80.15 -15.06 18.24
N ILE A 2 79.66 -14.05 17.54
CA ILE A 2 78.35 -13.48 17.84
C ILE A 2 77.35 -14.34 17.08
N ASN A 3 76.49 -15.06 17.80
CA ASN A 3 75.43 -15.85 17.19
C ASN A 3 74.20 -14.98 16.86
N LYS A 4 73.14 -15.58 16.30
CA LYS A 4 71.93 -14.82 15.96
C LYS A 4 71.34 -14.07 17.17
N GLU A 5 71.19 -14.74 18.30
CA GLU A 5 70.59 -14.14 19.50
C GLU A 5 71.44 -13.00 20.07
N GLU A 6 72.77 -13.19 20.16
CA GLU A 6 73.69 -12.15 20.62
C GLU A 6 73.72 -10.95 19.66
N SER A 7 73.53 -11.17 18.36
CA SER A 7 73.51 -10.10 17.35
C SER A 7 72.30 -9.15 17.47
N GLU A 8 71.23 -9.59 18.13
CA GLU A 8 69.98 -8.85 18.32
C GLU A 8 69.96 -8.02 19.62
N GLN A 9 70.95 -8.17 20.50
CA GLN A 9 71.06 -7.36 21.72
C GLN A 9 71.45 -5.91 21.40
N ASP A 10 71.06 -4.93 22.22
CA ASP A 10 71.37 -3.51 21.95
C ASP A 10 72.88 -3.18 22.06
N THR A 11 73.54 -3.78 23.05
CA THR A 11 74.97 -3.59 23.32
C THR A 11 75.67 -4.87 23.73
N ILE A 12 76.93 -5.02 23.32
CA ILE A 12 77.85 -6.04 23.82
C ILE A 12 78.93 -5.35 24.65
N THR A 13 79.12 -5.86 25.87
CA THR A 13 80.19 -5.42 26.76
C THR A 13 81.55 -5.95 26.30
N ILE A 14 82.45 -5.03 25.99
CA ILE A 14 83.87 -5.32 25.76
C ILE A 14 84.63 -5.03 27.03
N SER A 15 85.37 -6.01 27.53
CA SER A 15 86.16 -5.88 28.76
C SER A 15 87.60 -6.35 28.57
N GLY A 16 88.48 -5.83 29.43
CA GLY A 16 89.90 -6.13 29.42
C GLY A 16 90.56 -5.77 30.74
N LYS A 17 91.88 -5.97 30.82
CA LYS A 17 92.67 -5.75 32.03
C LYS A 17 94.01 -5.12 31.71
N VAL A 18 94.45 -4.19 32.56
CA VAL A 18 95.75 -3.52 32.52
C VAL A 18 96.47 -3.71 33.87
N THR A 19 97.80 -3.65 33.85
CA THR A 19 98.65 -3.76 35.06
C THR A 19 99.57 -2.54 35.15
N ASP A 20 99.96 -2.17 36.38
CA ASP A 20 100.83 -1.01 36.66
C ASP A 20 100.30 0.35 36.16
N VAL A 21 98.98 0.43 35.95
CA VAL A 21 98.25 1.64 35.64
C VAL A 21 97.45 2.08 36.86
N PRO A 22 97.53 3.36 37.30
CA PRO A 22 96.77 3.84 38.44
C PRO A 22 95.26 3.66 38.27
N VAL A 23 94.59 3.37 39.38
CA VAL A 23 93.13 3.32 39.44
C VAL A 23 92.55 4.66 39.02
N GLY A 24 91.53 4.64 38.16
CA GLY A 24 90.90 5.83 37.60
C GLY A 24 91.59 6.41 36.36
N GLN A 25 92.69 5.80 35.88
CA GLN A 25 93.25 6.16 34.57
C GLN A 25 92.29 5.76 33.45
N ASP A 26 92.26 6.53 32.36
CA ASP A 26 91.46 6.23 31.18
C ASP A 26 92.15 5.22 30.25
N VAL A 27 91.45 4.13 29.93
CA VAL A 27 91.75 3.18 28.86
C VAL A 27 90.82 3.49 27.69
N LEU A 28 91.40 3.84 26.56
CA LEU A 28 90.68 3.96 25.31
C LEU A 28 90.39 2.58 24.75
N VAL A 29 89.11 2.24 24.59
CA VAL A 29 88.67 1.06 23.84
C VAL A 29 88.07 1.56 22.53
N ALA A 30 88.54 1.00 21.44
CA ALA A 30 88.21 1.41 20.10
C ALA A 30 87.69 0.20 19.33
N CYS A 31 86.46 0.26 18.86
CA CYS A 31 85.94 -0.69 17.89
C CYS A 31 85.87 -0.02 16.52
N TYR A 32 86.16 -0.78 15.48
CA TYR A 32 86.16 -0.22 14.13
C TYR A 32 84.75 0.26 13.78
N CYS A 33 84.64 1.51 13.33
CA CYS A 33 83.37 2.14 13.01
C CYS A 33 83.46 2.76 11.62
N SER A 34 82.89 2.07 10.63
CA SER A 34 82.89 2.49 9.24
C SER A 34 82.05 3.75 8.98
N THR A 35 81.22 4.18 9.94
CA THR A 35 80.26 5.29 9.82
C THR A 35 80.58 6.50 10.72
N CYS A 36 81.66 6.47 11.50
CA CYS A 36 82.01 7.55 12.42
C CYS A 36 82.73 8.72 11.71
N ALA A 37 82.27 9.96 11.92
CA ALA A 37 82.77 11.13 11.19
C ALA A 37 84.19 11.54 11.62
N ASN A 38 85.14 11.43 10.68
CA ASN A 38 86.54 11.89 10.75
C ASN A 38 87.50 11.14 11.71
N VAL A 39 87.11 9.97 12.22
CA VAL A 39 88.02 8.92 12.76
C VAL A 39 87.38 7.54 12.55
N ASN A 40 88.08 6.57 11.93
CA ASN A 40 87.55 5.22 11.58
C ASN A 40 87.27 4.29 12.78
N TRP A 41 87.34 4.82 13.99
CA TRP A 41 87.24 4.08 15.22
C TRP A 41 86.24 4.77 16.14
N LYS A 42 85.28 4.00 16.64
CA LYS A 42 84.43 4.46 17.74
C LYS A 42 85.21 4.22 19.02
N GLU A 43 85.67 5.32 19.57
CA GLU A 43 86.54 5.38 20.73
C GLU A 43 85.73 5.73 21.97
N ILE A 44 85.79 4.86 22.97
CA ILE A 44 85.16 5.08 24.26
C ILE A 44 86.20 4.85 25.35
N TYR A 45 86.30 5.79 26.28
CA TYR A 45 87.20 5.66 27.42
C TYR A 45 86.51 4.93 28.56
N ALA A 46 87.18 3.91 29.07
CA ALA A 46 86.82 3.19 30.27
C ALA A 46 87.83 3.51 31.38
N LYS A 47 87.36 3.66 32.61
CA LYS A 47 88.22 3.87 33.76
C LYS A 47 88.80 2.55 34.25
N VAL A 48 90.10 2.52 34.56
CA VAL A 48 90.74 1.38 35.23
C VAL A 48 90.19 1.24 36.64
N LYS A 49 89.59 0.09 36.95
CA LYS A 49 89.06 -0.27 38.27
C LYS A 49 90.20 -0.69 39.21
N GLU A 50 89.91 -0.80 40.51
CA GLU A 50 90.93 -1.12 41.55
C GLU A 50 91.75 -2.39 41.27
N ASN A 51 91.17 -3.37 40.58
CA ASN A 51 91.82 -4.63 40.22
C ASN A 51 92.56 -4.59 38.87
N GLY A 52 92.64 -3.44 38.21
CA GLY A 52 93.23 -3.25 36.88
C GLY A 52 92.28 -3.49 35.71
N GLU A 53 91.02 -3.85 35.93
CA GLU A 53 90.07 -4.14 34.83
C GLU A 53 89.38 -2.90 34.29
N PHE A 54 88.99 -2.97 33.03
CA PHE A 54 88.15 -1.98 32.37
C PHE A 54 87.08 -2.70 31.55
N SER A 55 85.94 -2.06 31.39
CA SER A 55 84.85 -2.57 30.57
C SER A 55 84.05 -1.42 30.00
N VAL A 56 83.54 -1.62 28.79
CA VAL A 56 82.70 -0.65 28.11
C VAL A 56 81.75 -1.36 27.17
N ASP A 57 80.54 -0.83 27.09
CA ASP A 57 79.51 -1.34 26.20
C ASP A 57 79.64 -0.68 24.84
N PHE A 58 79.75 -1.51 23.81
CA PHE A 58 79.61 -1.10 22.42
C PHE A 58 78.23 -1.47 21.94
N SER A 59 77.63 -0.65 21.08
CA SER A 59 76.41 -1.07 20.42
C SER A 59 76.68 -2.31 19.59
N THR A 60 75.88 -3.35 19.77
CA THR A 60 76.02 -4.62 19.05
C THR A 60 75.92 -4.41 17.56
N ILE A 61 75.05 -3.49 17.12
CA ILE A 61 74.90 -3.20 15.69
C ILE A 61 76.19 -2.63 15.10
N ASP A 62 76.95 -1.86 15.87
CA ASP A 62 78.26 -1.36 15.44
C ASP A 62 79.23 -2.54 15.29
N LEU A 63 79.19 -3.52 16.20
CA LEU A 63 80.05 -4.72 16.13
C LEU A 63 79.64 -5.68 15.00
N VAL A 64 78.36 -5.95 14.80
CA VAL A 64 77.85 -6.82 13.73
C VAL A 64 78.14 -6.21 12.35
N ARG A 65 78.06 -4.87 12.23
CA ARG A 65 78.28 -4.14 10.97
C ARG A 65 79.68 -3.54 10.80
N ALA A 66 80.60 -3.77 11.75
CA ALA A 66 81.93 -3.17 11.72
C ALA A 66 82.64 -3.42 10.39
N GLY A 67 82.42 -4.58 9.76
CA GLY A 67 83.01 -4.97 8.48
C GLY A 67 84.49 -5.36 8.61
N ASN A 68 85.19 -4.80 9.59
CA ASN A 68 86.43 -5.30 10.14
C ASN A 68 86.23 -5.55 11.65
N ASN A 69 85.97 -6.81 12.00
CA ASN A 69 85.56 -7.24 13.33
C ASN A 69 86.77 -7.32 14.30
N THR A 70 87.42 -6.18 14.51
CA THR A 70 88.60 -6.01 15.37
C THR A 70 88.34 -4.95 16.44
N ILE A 71 88.77 -5.24 17.66
CA ILE A 71 88.70 -4.36 18.82
C ILE A 71 90.14 -3.99 19.19
N LYS A 72 90.43 -2.69 19.38
CA LYS A 72 91.72 -2.17 19.85
C LYS A 72 91.57 -1.48 21.19
N THR A 73 92.60 -1.52 22.01
CA THR A 73 92.61 -0.86 23.33
C THR A 73 93.96 -0.21 23.59
N THR A 74 93.96 0.98 24.19
CA THR A 74 95.16 1.77 24.49
C THR A 74 95.03 2.49 25.83
N VAL A 75 96.07 2.52 26.66
CA VAL A 75 96.11 3.25 27.92
C VAL A 75 97.39 4.09 28.02
N THR A 76 97.28 5.32 28.53
CA THR A 76 98.42 6.23 28.75
C THR A 76 98.42 6.73 30.18
N VAL A 77 99.57 6.71 30.85
CA VAL A 77 99.78 7.22 32.23
C VAL A 77 100.72 8.41 32.25
N VAL A 78 100.54 9.33 33.21
CA VAL A 78 101.39 10.50 33.42
C VAL A 78 101.87 10.55 34.86
N ASP A 79 103.17 10.72 35.11
CA ASP A 79 103.73 10.82 36.46
C ASP A 79 103.69 12.27 37.02
N ASN A 80 104.04 12.44 38.31
CA ASN A 80 104.04 13.76 38.96
C ASN A 80 105.05 14.75 38.37
N ALA A 81 106.09 14.27 37.66
CA ALA A 81 107.06 15.10 36.95
C ALA A 81 106.57 15.48 35.53
N LYS A 82 105.37 15.00 35.13
CA LYS A 82 104.71 15.14 33.83
C LYS A 82 105.33 14.33 32.69
N ASN A 83 106.01 13.22 32.98
CA ASN A 83 106.41 12.24 31.96
C ASN A 83 105.23 11.32 31.59
N THR A 84 105.14 10.85 30.34
CA THR A 84 104.04 9.97 29.87
C THR A 84 104.51 8.60 29.35
N ALA A 85 103.74 7.52 29.57
CA ALA A 85 103.95 6.18 28.99
C ALA A 85 102.63 5.55 28.47
N THR A 86 102.66 4.80 27.36
CA THR A 86 101.47 4.26 26.67
C THR A 86 101.62 2.76 26.32
N ALA A 87 100.53 1.98 26.40
CA ALA A 87 100.44 0.58 25.97
C ALA A 87 99.14 0.28 25.17
N SER A 88 99.18 -0.64 24.20
CA SER A 88 98.00 -0.99 23.35
C SER A 88 97.94 -2.47 22.88
N THR A 89 96.74 -3.03 22.65
CA THR A 89 96.50 -4.40 22.09
C THR A 89 95.24 -4.49 21.22
N GLU A 90 95.10 -5.56 20.40
CA GLU A 90 93.93 -5.82 19.55
C GLU A 90 93.42 -7.29 19.55
N LYS A 91 92.12 -7.53 19.26
CA LYS A 91 91.48 -8.87 19.16
C LYS A 91 90.36 -8.91 18.09
N THR A 92 90.19 -10.04 17.41
CA THR A 92 89.13 -10.25 16.38
C THR A 92 87.96 -11.13 16.86
N TYR A 93 86.79 -11.01 16.20
CA TYR A 93 85.60 -11.86 16.38
C TYR A 93 84.91 -12.18 15.03
N SER A 94 84.08 -13.23 15.01
CA SER A 94 83.24 -13.63 13.88
C SER A 94 81.75 -13.52 14.23
N VAL A 95 80.88 -13.49 13.21
CA VAL A 95 79.42 -13.45 13.34
C VAL A 95 78.84 -14.58 12.48
N ASP A 96 77.96 -15.40 13.06
CA ASP A 96 77.24 -16.47 12.38
C ASP A 96 75.79 -16.51 12.86
N THR A 97 74.85 -16.26 11.97
CA THR A 97 73.43 -16.12 12.32
C THR A 97 72.52 -17.09 11.58
N ASP A 98 73.07 -18.05 10.84
CA ASP A 98 72.31 -19.01 10.03
C ASP A 98 72.14 -20.34 10.78
N ALA A 99 70.95 -20.93 10.81
CA ALA A 99 70.66 -22.18 11.54
C ALA A 99 70.59 -23.41 10.60
N PRO A 100 70.79 -24.66 11.11
CA PRO A 100 70.78 -25.90 10.29
C PRO A 100 69.45 -26.21 9.58
N VAL A 101 69.49 -26.89 8.42
CA VAL A 101 68.28 -27.23 7.63
C VAL A 101 68.33 -28.67 7.00
N PRO A 102 68.14 -29.76 7.78
CA PRO A 102 68.21 -31.15 7.27
C PRO A 102 66.98 -31.65 6.47
N THR A 103 67.09 -32.81 5.80
CA THR A 103 65.99 -33.49 5.06
C THR A 103 65.50 -34.78 5.76
N ILE A 104 64.18 -35.07 5.75
CA ILE A 104 63.53 -36.11 6.59
C ILE A 104 62.66 -37.10 5.77
N GLN A 105 62.75 -38.41 6.04
CA GLN A 105 61.95 -39.47 5.39
C GLN A 105 61.38 -40.51 6.39
N ILE A 106 60.09 -40.90 6.25
CA ILE A 106 59.38 -41.86 7.15
C ILE A 106 59.09 -43.20 6.43
N GLY A 107 58.85 -44.32 7.12
CA GLY A 107 58.48 -45.67 6.58
C GLY A 107 56.97 -46.02 6.63
N ASN A 108 56.52 -47.12 5.99
CA ASN A 108 55.10 -47.55 5.90
C ASN A 108 54.46 -47.90 7.25
N VAL A 109 53.12 -47.84 7.33
CA VAL A 109 52.29 -48.22 8.48
C VAL A 109 51.54 -49.52 8.16
N THR A 110 51.79 -50.62 8.87
CA THR A 110 51.43 -52.01 8.46
C THR A 110 52.12 -52.48 7.16
N ASP A 111 51.95 -53.75 6.82
CA ASP A 111 52.63 -54.36 5.66
C ASP A 111 52.06 -53.86 4.32
N ASP A 112 50.74 -53.69 4.22
CA ASP A 112 50.04 -53.23 3.01
C ASP A 112 49.78 -51.72 3.01
N ASN A 113 50.29 -51.01 4.02
CA ASN A 113 50.06 -49.58 4.21
C ASN A 113 48.57 -49.22 4.38
N LEU A 114 47.74 -50.18 4.81
CA LEU A 114 46.30 -50.06 5.05
C LEU A 114 45.89 -50.67 6.40
N ILE A 115 44.88 -50.09 7.04
CA ILE A 115 44.27 -50.61 8.28
C ILE A 115 42.81 -51.03 8.00
N ASN A 116 42.47 -52.32 8.12
CA ASN A 116 41.08 -52.82 8.00
C ASN A 116 40.39 -53.05 9.36
N GLN A 117 39.10 -53.46 9.35
CA GLN A 117 38.31 -53.64 10.58
C GLN A 117 38.99 -54.61 11.56
N ASP A 118 39.60 -55.68 11.07
CA ASP A 118 40.32 -56.63 11.91
C ASP A 118 41.66 -56.05 12.41
N ASP A 119 42.44 -55.36 11.57
CA ASP A 119 43.71 -54.72 11.98
C ASP A 119 43.51 -53.66 13.06
N SER A 120 42.41 -52.91 12.99
CA SER A 120 42.06 -51.89 13.99
C SER A 120 41.81 -52.45 15.38
N THR A 121 41.65 -53.77 15.51
CA THR A 121 41.55 -54.44 16.82
C THR A 121 42.90 -54.72 17.47
N GLN A 122 44.02 -54.48 16.77
CA GLN A 122 45.38 -54.61 17.32
C GLN A 122 45.80 -53.38 18.15
N THR A 123 46.88 -53.48 18.93
CA THR A 123 47.27 -52.42 19.89
C THR A 123 48.22 -51.35 19.32
N GLY A 124 49.08 -51.64 18.34
CA GLY A 124 50.12 -50.72 17.86
C GLY A 124 50.88 -51.20 16.62
N ALA A 125 51.59 -50.29 15.93
CA ALA A 125 52.53 -50.57 14.84
C ALA A 125 53.82 -49.73 14.94
N THR A 126 54.97 -50.31 14.57
CA THR A 126 56.29 -49.66 14.63
C THR A 126 56.60 -48.82 13.37
N VAL A 127 57.04 -47.57 13.54
CA VAL A 127 57.33 -46.62 12.43
C VAL A 127 58.77 -46.09 12.49
N SER A 128 59.44 -45.95 11.33
CA SER A 128 60.84 -45.50 11.20
C SER A 128 61.00 -44.13 10.52
N VAL A 129 62.01 -43.35 10.91
CA VAL A 129 62.40 -42.01 10.39
C VAL A 129 63.90 -41.94 10.07
N LEU A 130 64.28 -41.41 8.91
CA LEU A 130 65.64 -41.18 8.47
C LEU A 130 65.91 -39.68 8.28
N VAL A 131 67.02 -39.16 8.83
CA VAL A 131 67.44 -37.74 8.80
C VAL A 131 68.75 -37.58 8.02
N ASN A 132 68.75 -36.75 6.98
CA ASN A 132 69.89 -36.56 6.07
C ASN A 132 70.28 -35.07 5.92
N ASP A 133 71.40 -34.83 5.22
CA ASP A 133 71.92 -33.50 4.82
C ASP A 133 72.26 -32.52 5.96
N LEU A 134 72.77 -33.01 7.09
CA LEU A 134 73.29 -32.18 8.18
C LEU A 134 74.70 -31.65 7.89
N GLY A 135 75.01 -30.43 8.35
CA GLY A 135 76.37 -29.90 8.32
C GLY A 135 77.34 -30.73 9.16
N VAL A 136 78.65 -30.65 8.84
CA VAL A 136 79.69 -31.53 9.41
C VAL A 136 79.77 -31.46 10.95
N ASP A 137 79.42 -30.33 11.55
CA ASP A 137 79.43 -30.11 13.01
C ASP A 137 78.00 -29.99 13.59
N ASP A 138 76.94 -30.17 12.79
CA ASP A 138 75.56 -30.07 13.24
C ASP A 138 75.12 -31.35 13.94
N VAL A 139 74.31 -31.22 14.99
CA VAL A 139 73.79 -32.36 15.76
C VAL A 139 72.27 -32.35 15.84
N VAL A 140 71.64 -33.50 15.59
CA VAL A 140 70.21 -33.70 15.87
C VAL A 140 70.05 -33.89 17.36
N THR A 141 69.26 -33.01 17.97
CA THR A 141 68.99 -33.02 19.40
C THR A 141 67.69 -33.75 19.75
N SER A 142 66.71 -33.79 18.84
CA SER A 142 65.45 -34.54 19.04
C SER A 142 64.77 -34.93 17.73
N VAL A 143 64.14 -36.11 17.70
CA VAL A 143 63.20 -36.55 16.64
C VAL A 143 61.90 -36.96 17.32
N VAL A 144 60.79 -36.33 16.94
CA VAL A 144 59.46 -36.60 17.49
C VAL A 144 58.49 -36.84 16.34
N LEU A 145 57.90 -38.04 16.30
CA LEU A 145 56.78 -38.35 15.42
C LEU A 145 55.50 -37.82 16.03
N MET A 146 54.72 -37.11 15.24
CA MET A 146 53.38 -36.65 15.59
C MET A 146 52.41 -37.46 14.75
N VAL A 147 51.53 -38.19 15.44
CA VAL A 147 50.41 -38.95 14.85
C VAL A 147 49.19 -38.65 15.68
N ASN A 148 48.13 -38.19 15.04
CA ASN A 148 46.89 -37.74 15.67
C ASN A 148 47.13 -36.73 16.81
N GLY A 149 48.14 -35.86 16.65
CA GLY A 149 48.55 -34.87 17.66
C GLY A 149 49.29 -35.43 18.88
N THR A 150 49.43 -36.76 19.00
CA THR A 150 50.25 -37.40 20.03
C THR A 150 51.71 -37.41 19.60
N SER A 151 52.60 -37.06 20.54
CA SER A 151 54.05 -37.08 20.33
C SER A 151 54.65 -38.42 20.71
N TYR A 152 55.27 -39.07 19.73
CA TYR A 152 56.02 -40.30 19.86
C TYR A 152 57.50 -39.95 19.68
N THR A 153 58.24 -39.90 20.79
CA THR A 153 59.68 -39.60 20.73
C THR A 153 60.40 -40.78 20.09
N ALA A 154 61.03 -40.54 18.95
CA ALA A 154 61.75 -41.57 18.24
C ALA A 154 63.14 -41.74 18.86
N THR A 155 63.52 -42.98 19.11
CA THR A 155 64.86 -43.30 19.62
C THR A 155 65.81 -43.56 18.48
N LYS A 156 67.03 -43.03 18.59
CA LYS A 156 68.08 -43.27 17.61
C LYS A 156 68.42 -44.76 17.57
N THR A 157 68.44 -45.32 16.36
CA THR A 157 68.84 -46.70 16.14
C THR A 157 70.38 -46.81 16.09
N ALA A 158 70.88 -48.03 15.84
CA ALA A 158 72.31 -48.24 15.63
C ALA A 158 72.84 -47.51 14.37
N ASP A 159 71.99 -47.25 13.37
CA ASP A 159 72.35 -46.45 12.22
C ASP A 159 72.29 -44.95 12.58
N PRO A 160 73.36 -44.18 12.31
CA PRO A 160 73.55 -42.85 12.90
C PRO A 160 72.53 -41.79 12.43
N ASN A 161 71.74 -42.10 11.39
CA ASN A 161 70.76 -41.18 10.82
C ASN A 161 69.31 -41.69 10.97
N THR A 162 69.08 -42.87 11.54
CA THR A 162 67.74 -43.52 11.60
C THR A 162 67.20 -43.59 13.02
N TYR A 163 65.90 -43.36 13.18
CA TYR A 163 65.16 -43.32 14.44
C TYR A 163 63.84 -44.09 14.29
N THR A 164 63.30 -44.68 15.35
CA THR A 164 62.03 -45.43 15.32
C THR A 164 61.16 -45.15 16.54
N ALA A 165 59.84 -45.33 16.41
CA ALA A 165 58.88 -45.32 17.51
C ALA A 165 57.72 -46.31 17.28
N ASP A 166 57.22 -46.91 18.35
CA ASP A 166 55.97 -47.68 18.33
C ASP A 166 54.78 -46.73 18.49
N VAL A 167 53.89 -46.73 17.51
CA VAL A 167 52.74 -45.84 17.44
C VAL A 167 51.48 -46.65 17.72
N SER A 168 50.58 -46.12 18.54
CA SER A 168 49.30 -46.78 18.87
C SER A 168 48.44 -46.99 17.62
N MET A 169 47.81 -48.16 17.47
CA MET A 169 46.87 -48.38 16.36
C MET A 169 45.62 -47.53 16.52
N THR A 170 45.30 -47.07 17.74
CA THR A 170 44.26 -46.06 17.93
C THR A 170 44.66 -44.74 17.30
N ASP A 171 45.90 -44.30 17.48
CA ASP A 171 46.36 -43.05 16.86
C ASP A 171 46.52 -43.23 15.35
N LEU A 172 47.01 -44.39 14.91
CA LEU A 172 47.15 -44.68 13.49
C LEU A 172 45.80 -44.82 12.78
N ALA A 173 44.79 -45.47 13.36
CA ALA A 173 43.46 -45.56 12.75
C ALA A 173 42.73 -44.20 12.68
N ASN A 174 43.18 -43.21 13.47
CA ASN A 174 42.60 -41.86 13.54
C ASN A 174 43.45 -40.78 12.84
N ASP A 175 44.57 -41.17 12.25
CA ASP A 175 45.35 -40.32 11.37
C ASP A 175 45.51 -41.00 10.01
N THR A 176 45.83 -40.23 8.99
CA THR A 176 46.25 -40.74 7.69
C THR A 176 47.63 -40.24 7.32
N GLN A 177 48.27 -39.48 8.20
CA GLN A 177 49.62 -38.97 8.02
C GLN A 177 50.45 -39.09 9.30
N ILE A 178 51.75 -39.20 9.15
CA ILE A 178 52.72 -39.11 10.25
C ILE A 178 53.65 -37.95 9.93
N VAL A 179 53.88 -37.05 10.88
CA VAL A 179 54.83 -35.93 10.76
C VAL A 179 55.99 -36.10 11.72
N ALA A 180 57.22 -36.07 11.24
CA ALA A 180 58.43 -36.10 12.04
C ALA A 180 58.97 -34.68 12.23
N HIS A 181 59.06 -34.19 13.47
CA HIS A 181 59.76 -32.95 13.82
C HIS A 181 61.18 -33.25 14.28
N VAL A 182 62.15 -32.62 13.63
CA VAL A 182 63.58 -32.86 13.88
C VAL A 182 64.30 -31.57 14.18
N THR A 183 64.84 -31.45 15.40
CA THR A 183 65.56 -30.26 15.87
C THR A 183 67.06 -30.50 15.78
N ALA A 184 67.78 -29.57 15.13
CA ALA A 184 69.22 -29.59 14.98
C ALA A 184 69.85 -28.26 15.45
N GLN A 185 71.10 -28.35 15.91
CA GLN A 185 71.88 -27.20 16.39
C GLN A 185 73.27 -27.19 15.73
N ASP A 186 73.74 -26.01 15.33
CA ASP A 186 75.08 -25.80 14.78
C ASP A 186 76.13 -25.52 15.87
N LYS A 187 77.37 -25.26 15.44
CA LYS A 187 78.49 -24.95 16.33
C LYS A 187 78.44 -23.56 16.97
N ALA A 188 77.82 -22.57 16.32
CA ALA A 188 77.65 -21.22 16.85
C ALA A 188 76.57 -21.16 17.94
N GLY A 189 75.75 -22.22 18.03
CA GLY A 189 74.63 -22.37 18.95
C GLY A 189 73.28 -22.04 18.31
N ASN A 190 73.21 -21.77 17.00
CA ASN A 190 71.95 -21.51 16.30
C ASN A 190 71.16 -22.82 16.18
N VAL A 191 69.86 -22.78 16.50
CA VAL A 191 68.97 -23.96 16.53
C VAL A 191 67.85 -23.80 15.52
N ALA A 192 67.49 -24.89 14.84
CA ALA A 192 66.32 -24.95 13.96
C ALA A 192 65.61 -26.32 14.05
N THR A 193 64.29 -26.31 13.83
CA THR A 193 63.46 -27.51 13.74
C THR A 193 62.89 -27.64 12.33
N VAL A 194 63.08 -28.79 11.69
CA VAL A 194 62.60 -29.12 10.34
C VAL A 194 61.69 -30.34 10.39
N ASN A 195 60.66 -30.36 9.54
CA ASN A 195 59.62 -31.39 9.56
C ASN A 195 59.63 -32.24 8.29
N GLY A 196 59.20 -33.51 8.37
CA GLY A 196 58.90 -34.37 7.21
C GLY A 196 57.63 -35.19 7.43
N GLU A 197 56.98 -35.64 6.36
CA GLU A 197 55.62 -36.23 6.46
C GLU A 197 55.45 -37.49 5.59
N ARG A 198 54.53 -38.39 5.97
CA ARG A 198 54.12 -39.57 5.18
C ARG A 198 52.65 -39.93 5.38
N ALA A 199 51.95 -40.30 4.32
CA ALA A 199 50.55 -40.77 4.37
C ALA A 199 50.36 -42.30 4.29
N TYR A 200 49.22 -42.82 4.79
CA TYR A 200 48.73 -44.22 4.70
C TYR A 200 47.18 -44.29 4.75
N ASP A 201 46.60 -45.45 4.42
CA ASP A 201 45.15 -45.63 4.27
C ASP A 201 44.48 -46.36 5.45
N VAL A 202 43.21 -46.06 5.72
CA VAL A 202 42.39 -46.72 6.75
C VAL A 202 41.01 -47.03 6.18
N ASN A 203 40.61 -48.32 6.15
CA ASN A 203 39.29 -48.76 5.69
C ASN A 203 38.63 -49.79 6.64
N LEU A 204 37.87 -49.26 7.58
CA LEU A 204 37.10 -50.06 8.54
C LEU A 204 35.63 -50.26 8.11
N SER A 205 35.32 -50.00 6.84
CA SER A 205 33.93 -49.93 6.37
C SER A 205 33.34 -51.32 6.11
N ALA A 206 32.37 -51.74 6.93
CA ALA A 206 31.60 -52.96 6.71
C ALA A 206 30.67 -52.84 5.47
N PRO A 207 30.35 -53.96 4.77
CA PRO A 207 29.41 -53.94 3.65
C PRO A 207 28.08 -53.31 4.08
N GLN A 208 27.58 -52.40 3.26
CA GLN A 208 26.33 -51.70 3.56
C GLN A 208 25.19 -52.46 2.88
N VAL A 209 24.50 -53.28 3.65
CA VAL A 209 23.34 -54.04 3.18
C VAL A 209 22.11 -53.67 4.01
N THR A 210 20.94 -53.71 3.38
CA THR A 210 19.65 -53.63 4.07
C THR A 210 18.74 -54.72 3.54
N ILE A 211 17.79 -55.14 4.37
CA ILE A 211 16.63 -55.93 3.97
C ILE A 211 15.39 -55.16 4.39
N LYS A 212 14.34 -55.23 3.59
CA LYS A 212 13.07 -54.59 3.89
C LYS A 212 11.93 -55.55 3.55
N LEU A 213 10.97 -55.68 4.45
CA LEU A 213 9.69 -56.30 4.18
C LEU A 213 8.73 -55.30 3.54
N ASP A 214 7.95 -55.76 2.57
CA ASP A 214 6.83 -55.01 2.04
C ASP A 214 5.65 -55.07 3.04
N PRO A 215 4.69 -54.12 2.98
CA PRO A 215 3.52 -54.15 3.84
C PRO A 215 2.73 -55.47 3.73
N ILE A 216 2.28 -55.96 4.88
CA ILE A 216 1.45 -57.17 4.95
C ILE A 216 0.07 -56.84 4.38
N ALA A 217 -0.45 -57.66 3.46
CA ALA A 217 -1.71 -57.38 2.77
C ALA A 217 -1.72 -56.02 2.02
N ASN A 218 -0.54 -55.53 1.60
CA ASN A 218 -0.33 -54.25 0.90
C ASN A 218 -0.45 -52.98 1.77
N ASP A 219 -1.15 -53.00 2.90
CA ASP A 219 -1.35 -51.81 3.75
C ASP A 219 -1.12 -52.04 5.25
N ASN A 220 -0.66 -53.23 5.65
CA ASN A 220 -0.51 -53.70 7.03
C ASN A 220 -1.84 -53.83 7.81
N ILE A 221 -2.99 -53.73 7.18
CA ILE A 221 -4.29 -53.90 7.82
C ILE A 221 -5.03 -55.02 7.10
N ILE A 222 -5.16 -56.15 7.77
CA ILE A 222 -5.97 -57.25 7.24
C ILE A 222 -7.45 -56.87 7.36
N ASP A 223 -8.07 -56.48 6.24
CA ASP A 223 -9.47 -56.08 6.15
C ASP A 223 -10.42 -57.28 5.87
N GLU A 224 -11.71 -57.03 5.63
CA GLU A 224 -12.66 -58.10 5.27
C GLU A 224 -12.39 -58.65 3.86
N THR A 225 -11.93 -57.81 2.93
CA THR A 225 -11.61 -58.19 1.56
C THR A 225 -10.46 -59.20 1.54
N GLU A 226 -9.38 -58.92 2.26
CA GLU A 226 -8.17 -59.75 2.29
C GLU A 226 -8.36 -61.03 3.09
N ARG A 227 -9.21 -61.01 4.13
CA ARG A 227 -9.61 -62.24 4.83
C ARG A 227 -10.39 -63.21 3.94
N THR A 228 -11.03 -62.70 2.89
CA THR A 228 -11.93 -63.49 2.01
C THR A 228 -11.45 -63.58 0.57
N GLY A 229 -10.29 -62.97 0.25
CA GLY A 229 -9.98 -62.41 -1.07
C GLY A 229 -9.33 -63.30 -2.11
N ASP A 230 -8.97 -64.55 -1.82
CA ASP A 230 -8.45 -65.50 -2.81
C ASP A 230 -8.92 -66.94 -2.57
N SER A 231 -8.95 -67.75 -3.64
CA SER A 231 -9.54 -69.11 -3.61
C SER A 231 -8.77 -70.13 -2.75
N ASP A 232 -7.55 -69.79 -2.31
CA ASP A 232 -6.68 -70.61 -1.45
C ASP A 232 -6.49 -70.04 -0.03
N GLY A 233 -6.98 -68.82 0.27
CA GLY A 233 -7.02 -68.22 1.63
C GLY A 233 -5.67 -67.81 2.24
N ASN A 234 -4.69 -67.37 1.43
CA ASN A 234 -3.34 -67.02 1.88
C ASN A 234 -3.00 -65.54 1.65
N ILE A 235 -2.10 -65.00 2.48
CA ILE A 235 -1.48 -63.68 2.29
C ILE A 235 -0.01 -63.90 1.90
N ILE A 236 0.43 -63.25 0.83
CA ILE A 236 1.82 -63.34 0.34
C ILE A 236 2.68 -62.27 1.01
N ILE A 237 3.77 -62.70 1.65
CA ILE A 237 4.77 -61.83 2.28
C ILE A 237 5.90 -61.62 1.28
N THR A 238 6.25 -60.37 0.99
CA THR A 238 7.32 -60.01 0.05
C THR A 238 8.31 -59.05 0.69
N GLY A 239 9.48 -58.91 0.08
CA GLY A 239 10.45 -57.91 0.50
C GLY A 239 11.66 -57.82 -0.43
N LYS A 240 12.59 -56.93 -0.09
CA LYS A 240 13.75 -56.60 -0.90
C LYS A 240 15.02 -56.32 -0.08
N ALA A 241 16.13 -56.92 -0.50
CA ALA A 241 17.48 -56.59 -0.10
C ALA A 241 18.11 -55.55 -1.03
N THR A 242 18.90 -54.61 -0.47
CA THR A 242 19.66 -53.63 -1.25
C THR A 242 21.05 -53.41 -0.67
N GLY A 243 21.98 -52.92 -1.50
CA GLY A 243 23.36 -52.66 -1.11
C GLY A 243 24.29 -53.81 -1.45
N ASP A 244 25.29 -54.02 -0.62
CA ASP A 244 26.41 -54.93 -0.87
C ASP A 244 26.03 -56.39 -0.54
N TYR A 245 25.00 -56.94 -1.20
CA TYR A 245 24.55 -58.33 -1.06
C TYR A 245 24.84 -59.19 -2.30
N ASN A 246 24.78 -60.51 -2.12
CA ASN A 246 24.88 -61.52 -3.16
C ASN A 246 23.56 -62.32 -3.26
N ASP A 247 23.20 -62.82 -4.44
CA ASP A 247 21.96 -63.59 -4.65
C ASP A 247 21.96 -65.00 -4.02
N GLN A 248 23.10 -65.42 -3.47
CA GLN A 248 23.24 -66.61 -2.64
C GLN A 248 23.22 -66.31 -1.13
N ASP A 249 23.11 -65.04 -0.73
CA ASP A 249 22.99 -64.68 0.69
C ASP A 249 21.65 -65.19 1.26
N ASP A 250 21.65 -65.64 2.52
CA ASP A 250 20.52 -66.33 3.15
C ASP A 250 19.42 -65.35 3.63
N VAL A 251 18.15 -65.62 3.29
CA VAL A 251 16.97 -64.87 3.79
C VAL A 251 15.97 -65.78 4.52
N VAL A 252 15.57 -65.37 5.73
CA VAL A 252 14.60 -66.10 6.56
C VAL A 252 13.51 -65.16 7.08
N VAL A 253 12.23 -65.53 6.87
CA VAL A 253 11.04 -64.84 7.39
C VAL A 253 10.50 -65.58 8.62
N SER A 254 10.05 -64.88 9.66
CA SER A 254 9.56 -65.46 10.91
C SER A 254 8.28 -64.81 11.40
N LEU A 255 7.36 -65.62 11.92
CA LEU A 255 6.08 -65.23 12.53
C LEU A 255 5.96 -65.98 13.88
N GLY A 256 6.13 -65.25 14.99
CA GLY A 256 6.28 -65.85 16.32
C GLY A 256 7.44 -66.86 16.37
N ASN A 257 7.14 -68.12 16.71
CA ASN A 257 8.14 -69.20 16.75
C ASN A 257 8.29 -69.97 15.42
N SER A 258 7.52 -69.60 14.38
CA SER A 258 7.52 -70.28 13.09
C SER A 258 8.45 -69.57 12.10
N THR A 259 9.26 -70.33 11.36
CA THR A 259 10.20 -69.79 10.36
C THR A 259 9.89 -70.30 8.96
N TYR A 260 10.06 -69.42 7.99
CA TYR A 260 9.74 -69.60 6.58
C TYR A 260 10.93 -69.12 5.74
N PRO A 261 11.76 -70.03 5.19
CA PRO A 261 12.90 -69.64 4.36
C PRO A 261 12.43 -69.03 3.05
N ALA A 262 13.10 -67.98 2.60
CA ALA A 262 12.80 -67.29 1.35
C ALA A 262 14.04 -67.22 0.47
N LYS A 263 13.86 -67.40 -0.84
CA LYS A 263 14.98 -67.34 -1.78
C LYS A 263 15.22 -65.89 -2.21
N LEU A 264 16.45 -65.40 -2.02
CA LEU A 264 16.87 -64.11 -2.55
C LEU A 264 17.18 -64.22 -4.05
N THR A 265 16.76 -63.21 -4.81
CA THR A 265 17.03 -63.15 -6.25
C THR A 265 18.20 -62.21 -6.54
N ALA A 266 18.76 -62.29 -7.75
CA ALA A 266 19.76 -61.33 -8.24
C ALA A 266 19.25 -59.89 -8.31
N GLN A 267 17.93 -59.68 -8.26
CA GLN A 267 17.29 -58.37 -8.18
C GLN A 267 17.00 -57.95 -6.73
N GLY A 268 17.37 -58.79 -5.77
CA GLY A 268 17.24 -58.54 -4.33
C GLY A 268 15.86 -58.83 -3.78
N THR A 269 14.90 -59.33 -4.56
CA THR A 269 13.55 -59.61 -4.04
C THR A 269 13.45 -61.00 -3.42
N PHE A 270 12.54 -61.16 -2.45
CA PHE A 270 12.15 -62.44 -1.85
C PHE A 270 10.64 -62.47 -1.58
N SER A 271 10.05 -63.68 -1.51
CA SER A 271 8.63 -63.85 -1.15
C SER A 271 8.33 -65.21 -0.51
N VAL A 272 7.25 -65.26 0.28
CA VAL A 272 6.74 -66.48 0.92
C VAL A 272 5.23 -66.37 1.24
N ALA A 273 4.46 -67.46 1.12
CA ALA A 273 3.01 -67.46 1.36
C ALA A 273 2.65 -67.94 2.79
N ILE A 274 1.73 -67.24 3.47
CA ILE A 274 1.25 -67.56 4.83
C ILE A 274 -0.29 -67.51 4.89
N PRO A 275 -1.01 -68.49 5.49
CA PRO A 275 -2.48 -68.47 5.57
C PRO A 275 -3.07 -67.28 6.33
N ALA A 276 -4.16 -66.68 5.81
CA ALA A 276 -4.81 -65.51 6.40
C ALA A 276 -5.34 -65.77 7.82
N ASP A 277 -5.91 -66.94 8.07
CA ASP A 277 -6.38 -67.36 9.41
C ASP A 277 -5.23 -67.48 10.43
N THR A 278 -4.02 -67.84 9.96
CA THR A 278 -2.83 -67.89 10.83
C THR A 278 -2.45 -66.46 11.26
N LEU A 279 -2.51 -65.51 10.34
CA LEU A 279 -2.21 -64.11 10.62
C LEU A 279 -3.29 -63.45 11.49
N THR A 280 -4.58 -63.72 11.26
CA THR A 280 -5.66 -63.14 12.08
C THR A 280 -5.70 -63.69 13.51
N LYS A 281 -5.22 -64.90 13.74
CA LYS A 281 -5.12 -65.50 15.08
C LYS A 281 -3.78 -65.30 15.79
N ASP A 282 -2.73 -64.90 15.07
CA ASP A 282 -1.43 -64.68 15.67
C ASP A 282 -1.49 -63.60 16.76
N SER A 283 -1.06 -63.92 17.98
CA SER A 283 -1.12 -62.97 19.08
C SER A 283 -0.07 -61.86 18.97
N THR A 284 1.00 -62.07 18.19
CA THR A 284 2.12 -61.11 18.10
C THR A 284 1.89 -60.00 17.09
N LYS A 285 1.09 -60.27 16.05
CA LYS A 285 0.74 -59.35 14.97
C LYS A 285 1.97 -58.74 14.28
N SER A 286 3.03 -59.54 14.10
CA SER A 286 4.32 -59.07 13.55
C SER A 286 5.14 -60.15 12.83
N ILE A 287 5.88 -59.77 11.78
CA ILE A 287 6.71 -60.63 10.92
C ILE A 287 8.13 -60.05 10.80
N THR A 288 9.17 -60.88 10.91
CA THR A 288 10.59 -60.48 10.79
C THR A 288 11.34 -61.21 9.66
N ALA A 289 12.08 -60.50 8.81
CA ALA A 289 13.00 -61.02 7.79
C ALA A 289 14.47 -60.72 8.13
N THR A 290 15.41 -61.66 7.93
CA THR A 290 16.86 -61.49 8.24
C THR A 290 17.76 -61.87 7.06
N LEU A 291 18.87 -61.14 6.85
CA LEU A 291 19.89 -61.28 5.78
C LEU A 291 21.34 -61.10 6.30
N SER A 292 22.32 -61.83 5.74
CA SER A 292 23.75 -61.76 6.13
C SER A 292 24.73 -61.76 4.94
N THR A 293 25.81 -60.96 4.96
CA THR A 293 26.77 -60.74 3.81
C THR A 293 28.23 -60.34 4.18
N LYS A 294 29.18 -60.30 3.20
CA LYS A 294 30.65 -60.05 3.35
C LYS A 294 31.33 -59.35 2.14
N ASN A 295 32.28 -58.42 2.37
CA ASN A 295 32.98 -57.62 1.33
C ASN A 295 34.41 -58.10 0.93
N SER A 296 35.07 -57.40 0.00
CA SER A 296 36.37 -57.77 -0.59
C SER A 296 37.61 -57.51 0.28
N VAL A 297 37.57 -56.52 1.19
CA VAL A 297 38.64 -56.28 2.17
C VAL A 297 38.46 -57.12 3.44
N GLY A 298 37.39 -57.91 3.52
CA GLY A 298 37.15 -58.91 4.56
C GLY A 298 36.07 -58.56 5.58
N ASN A 299 35.52 -57.33 5.56
CA ASN A 299 34.54 -56.86 6.54
C ASN A 299 33.15 -57.52 6.31
N THR A 300 32.33 -57.72 7.36
CA THR A 300 31.04 -58.47 7.33
C THR A 300 29.83 -57.67 7.86
N ALA A 301 28.59 -58.02 7.45
CA ALA A 301 27.36 -57.39 7.94
C ALA A 301 26.15 -58.35 8.02
N THR A 302 25.25 -58.14 8.99
CA THR A 302 23.97 -58.88 9.14
C THR A 302 22.87 -57.88 9.48
N VAL A 303 21.70 -58.01 8.83
CA VAL A 303 20.57 -57.07 8.96
C VAL A 303 19.23 -57.80 9.02
N SER A 304 18.24 -57.18 9.65
CA SER A 304 16.88 -57.70 9.74
C SER A 304 15.86 -56.58 9.65
N ASP A 305 14.65 -56.89 9.21
CA ASP A 305 13.51 -55.98 9.19
C ASP A 305 12.25 -56.65 9.76
N THR A 306 11.43 -55.88 10.48
CA THR A 306 10.23 -56.37 11.15
C THR A 306 9.04 -55.47 10.85
N VAL A 307 7.93 -56.06 10.41
CA VAL A 307 6.68 -55.35 10.08
C VAL A 307 5.55 -55.88 10.96
N GLY A 308 4.82 -54.95 11.59
CA GLY A 308 3.57 -55.25 12.31
C GLY A 308 2.35 -55.11 11.41
N TYR A 309 1.26 -55.79 11.75
CA TYR A 309 -0.02 -55.67 11.03
C TYR A 309 -1.22 -55.67 11.98
N ALA A 310 -2.33 -55.04 11.59
CA ALA A 310 -3.58 -55.01 12.35
C ALA A 310 -4.66 -55.86 11.67
N VAL A 311 -5.76 -56.11 12.39
CA VAL A 311 -6.98 -56.73 11.84
C VAL A 311 -8.14 -55.78 12.12
N GLN A 312 -8.87 -55.36 11.08
CA GLN A 312 -9.88 -54.31 11.18
C GLN A 312 -11.14 -54.71 11.99
N SER A 313 -11.62 -53.81 12.84
CA SER A 313 -12.88 -53.83 13.63
C SER A 313 -13.75 -52.59 13.29
N ASN A 314 -15.09 -52.66 13.41
CA ASN A 314 -16.04 -51.64 12.91
C ASN A 314 -17.07 -51.14 13.98
N GLU A 315 -16.65 -50.71 15.17
CA GLU A 315 -17.53 -50.19 16.24
C GLU A 315 -17.28 -48.69 16.54
N LEU A 316 -17.83 -47.77 15.71
CA LEU A 316 -17.78 -46.30 15.90
C LEU A 316 -19.15 -45.63 15.65
N GLN A 317 -19.53 -44.61 16.44
CA GLN A 317 -20.81 -43.88 16.38
C GLN A 317 -20.62 -42.37 16.65
N ILE A 318 -21.42 -41.48 16.03
CA ILE A 318 -21.36 -40.02 16.19
C ILE A 318 -22.75 -39.37 16.29
N THR A 319 -22.90 -38.33 17.13
CA THR A 319 -24.11 -37.50 17.30
C THR A 319 -23.77 -36.01 17.29
N ILE A 320 -24.73 -35.16 16.90
CA ILE A 320 -24.67 -33.69 17.05
C ILE A 320 -25.82 -33.29 17.97
N ASP A 321 -25.53 -32.44 18.95
CA ASP A 321 -26.54 -31.87 19.86
C ASP A 321 -27.29 -30.70 19.19
N PRO A 322 -28.46 -30.28 19.70
CA PRO A 322 -29.19 -29.13 19.16
C PRO A 322 -28.32 -27.88 18.96
N ILE A 323 -28.54 -27.14 17.87
CA ILE A 323 -27.86 -25.86 17.60
C ILE A 323 -28.52 -24.79 18.44
N THR A 324 -27.82 -24.26 19.45
CA THR A 324 -28.43 -23.53 20.59
C THR A 324 -29.36 -24.44 21.42
N ALA A 325 -29.86 -23.94 22.56
CA ALA A 325 -30.65 -24.76 23.49
C ALA A 325 -31.98 -25.25 22.89
N ASP A 326 -32.51 -24.58 21.87
CA ASP A 326 -33.82 -24.83 21.28
C ASP A 326 -33.77 -25.21 19.78
N ASN A 327 -32.58 -25.46 19.23
CA ASN A 327 -32.36 -25.78 17.82
C ASN A 327 -32.82 -24.67 16.86
N LEU A 328 -32.83 -23.42 17.33
CA LEU A 328 -33.28 -22.22 16.63
C LEU A 328 -32.27 -21.10 16.86
N ILE A 329 -31.77 -20.49 15.79
CA ILE A 329 -30.92 -19.30 15.88
C ILE A 329 -31.81 -18.06 15.88
N ASN A 330 -31.88 -17.33 16.99
CA ASN A 330 -32.62 -16.08 17.13
C ASN A 330 -31.75 -14.83 16.89
N GLU A 331 -32.36 -13.64 16.93
CA GLU A 331 -31.65 -12.35 16.69
C GLU A 331 -30.50 -12.09 17.68
N SER A 332 -30.65 -12.50 18.93
CA SER A 332 -29.60 -12.32 19.93
C SER A 332 -28.41 -13.25 19.71
N GLU A 333 -28.65 -14.38 19.03
CA GLU A 333 -27.65 -15.40 18.75
C GLU A 333 -26.95 -15.19 17.41
N VAL A 334 -27.57 -14.49 16.43
CA VAL A 334 -27.02 -14.32 15.08
C VAL A 334 -25.80 -13.39 14.99
N THR A 335 -25.62 -12.50 15.96
CA THR A 335 -24.49 -11.55 15.98
C THR A 335 -23.25 -12.08 16.71
N GLY A 336 -23.35 -13.28 17.30
CA GLY A 336 -22.31 -13.89 18.11
C GLY A 336 -21.71 -15.16 17.53
N GLU A 337 -20.90 -15.81 18.36
CA GLU A 337 -20.36 -17.13 18.11
C GLU A 337 -21.30 -18.19 18.71
N ILE A 338 -21.65 -19.21 17.94
CA ILE A 338 -22.41 -20.38 18.37
C ILE A 338 -21.45 -21.55 18.53
N VAL A 339 -21.54 -22.26 19.65
CA VAL A 339 -20.75 -23.47 19.88
C VAL A 339 -21.58 -24.69 19.49
N ILE A 340 -21.22 -25.35 18.40
CA ILE A 340 -21.81 -26.63 17.99
C ILE A 340 -21.22 -27.72 18.89
N THR A 341 -22.07 -28.54 19.49
CA THR A 341 -21.64 -29.62 20.39
C THR A 341 -22.15 -30.98 19.90
N GLY A 342 -21.51 -32.06 20.36
CA GLY A 342 -21.92 -33.43 20.05
C GLY A 342 -20.98 -34.46 20.64
N SER A 343 -21.17 -35.74 20.29
CA SER A 343 -20.40 -36.83 20.87
C SER A 343 -19.97 -37.93 19.88
N VAL A 344 -18.84 -38.58 20.17
CA VAL A 344 -18.34 -39.78 19.48
C VAL A 344 -18.19 -40.92 20.50
N SER A 345 -18.66 -42.12 20.15
CA SER A 345 -18.61 -43.32 21.00
C SER A 345 -18.32 -44.60 20.20
N GLY A 346 -18.05 -45.71 20.89
CA GLY A 346 -17.70 -47.01 20.28
C GLY A 346 -16.29 -47.51 20.65
N ALA A 347 -16.03 -48.81 20.47
CA ALA A 347 -14.76 -49.43 20.84
C ALA A 347 -13.58 -48.96 19.95
N ASP A 348 -13.87 -48.57 18.70
CA ASP A 348 -12.86 -48.08 17.75
C ASP A 348 -12.66 -46.55 17.83
N ARG A 349 -13.16 -45.88 18.88
CA ARG A 349 -12.95 -44.43 19.07
C ARG A 349 -11.49 -44.09 19.36
N LEU A 350 -10.95 -43.04 18.75
CA LEU A 350 -9.64 -42.47 19.12
C LEU A 350 -9.74 -41.64 20.41
N LEU A 351 -8.65 -41.59 21.19
CA LEU A 351 -8.51 -40.56 22.23
C LEU A 351 -8.30 -39.22 21.52
N ASN A 352 -9.06 -38.18 21.89
CA ASN A 352 -9.05 -36.91 21.17
C ASN A 352 -9.40 -37.10 19.68
N GLN A 353 -10.58 -37.68 19.41
CA GLN A 353 -11.03 -38.10 18.09
C GLN A 353 -11.31 -36.91 17.17
N PRO A 354 -10.65 -36.78 16.00
CA PRO A 354 -10.99 -35.77 15.00
C PRO A 354 -12.41 -35.95 14.47
N VAL A 355 -13.12 -34.85 14.29
CA VAL A 355 -14.49 -34.75 13.77
C VAL A 355 -14.52 -33.66 12.70
N THR A 356 -15.13 -33.96 11.56
CA THR A 356 -15.37 -33.00 10.48
C THR A 356 -16.85 -32.67 10.39
N LEU A 357 -17.19 -31.39 10.48
CA LEU A 357 -18.52 -30.82 10.34
C LEU A 357 -18.63 -30.10 8.99
N THR A 358 -19.45 -30.58 8.07
CA THR A 358 -19.74 -29.92 6.79
C THR A 358 -20.95 -28.99 6.96
N ILE A 359 -20.74 -27.69 6.73
CA ILE A 359 -21.70 -26.60 6.93
C ILE A 359 -21.69 -25.73 5.67
N GLY A 360 -22.82 -25.59 4.98
CA GLY A 360 -22.90 -24.78 3.75
C GLY A 360 -22.00 -25.25 2.60
N GLY A 361 -21.56 -26.51 2.62
CA GLY A 361 -20.59 -27.06 1.66
C GLY A 361 -19.12 -26.81 2.01
N GLN A 362 -18.83 -26.21 3.17
CA GLN A 362 -17.47 -26.07 3.71
C GLN A 362 -17.24 -27.04 4.87
N ASP A 363 -16.03 -27.56 4.98
CA ASP A 363 -15.64 -28.49 6.05
C ASP A 363 -14.93 -27.75 7.20
N PHE A 364 -15.41 -27.98 8.42
CA PHE A 364 -14.86 -27.45 9.66
C PHE A 364 -14.38 -28.58 10.54
N GLU A 365 -13.16 -28.48 11.07
CA GLU A 365 -12.56 -29.53 11.89
C GLU A 365 -12.63 -29.19 13.37
N THR A 366 -12.97 -30.18 14.19
CA THR A 366 -12.87 -30.13 15.65
C THR A 366 -12.39 -31.48 16.19
N THR A 367 -12.21 -31.58 17.51
CA THR A 367 -11.74 -32.79 18.19
C THR A 367 -12.65 -33.11 19.36
N ALA A 368 -13.17 -34.34 19.41
CA ALA A 368 -13.89 -34.87 20.55
C ALA A 368 -12.91 -35.24 21.66
N ASN A 369 -13.07 -34.69 22.86
CA ASN A 369 -12.18 -34.86 24.01
C ASN A 369 -12.11 -36.30 24.54
N ALA A 370 -11.42 -36.51 25.68
CA ALA A 370 -11.27 -37.84 26.28
C ALA A 370 -12.60 -38.53 26.66
N ASP A 371 -13.63 -37.75 26.99
CA ASP A 371 -14.98 -38.25 27.27
C ASP A 371 -15.77 -38.53 25.97
N GLY A 372 -15.29 -38.02 24.84
CA GLY A 372 -15.89 -38.14 23.51
C GLY A 372 -16.79 -37.00 23.13
N VAL A 373 -16.73 -35.87 23.83
CA VAL A 373 -17.53 -34.69 23.54
C VAL A 373 -16.72 -33.74 22.67
N PHE A 374 -17.28 -33.24 21.57
CA PHE A 374 -16.67 -32.21 20.74
C PHE A 374 -17.42 -30.89 20.84
N GLU A 375 -16.68 -29.80 20.65
CA GLU A 375 -17.22 -28.45 20.58
C GLU A 375 -16.57 -27.72 19.38
N LEU A 376 -17.35 -27.03 18.57
CA LEU A 376 -16.87 -26.18 17.48
C LEU A 376 -17.50 -24.80 17.61
N PRO A 377 -16.74 -23.78 18.02
CA PRO A 377 -17.18 -22.40 17.93
C PRO A 377 -17.23 -21.98 16.45
N ILE A 378 -18.36 -21.44 16.01
CA ILE A 378 -18.57 -20.95 14.66
C ILE A 378 -19.35 -19.64 14.69
N SER A 379 -19.03 -18.71 13.79
CA SER A 379 -19.84 -17.50 13.63
C SER A 379 -21.26 -17.89 13.25
N ALA A 380 -22.25 -17.36 13.96
CA ALA A 380 -23.65 -17.58 13.64
C ALA A 380 -24.01 -17.10 12.21
N SER A 381 -23.23 -16.17 11.64
CA SER A 381 -23.35 -15.75 10.24
C SER A 381 -23.05 -16.88 9.24
N VAL A 382 -22.18 -17.83 9.58
CA VAL A 382 -21.93 -18.99 8.69
C VAL A 382 -23.15 -19.91 8.69
N LEU A 383 -23.76 -20.11 9.85
CA LEU A 383 -24.95 -20.94 10.01
C LEU A 383 -26.20 -20.29 9.39
N LYS A 384 -26.34 -18.96 9.43
CA LYS A 384 -27.49 -18.26 8.83
C LYS A 384 -27.50 -18.35 7.30
N ASP A 385 -26.33 -18.47 6.67
CA ASP A 385 -26.20 -18.44 5.20
C ASP A 385 -26.21 -19.86 4.57
N VAL A 386 -26.40 -20.92 5.37
CA VAL A 386 -26.47 -22.32 4.87
C VAL A 386 -27.80 -22.54 4.13
N PRO A 387 -27.80 -22.87 2.82
CA PRO A 387 -29.04 -22.96 2.05
C PRO A 387 -30.06 -24.01 2.54
N THR A 388 -29.59 -25.06 3.22
CA THR A 388 -30.42 -26.20 3.67
C THR A 388 -30.61 -26.26 5.19
N TYR A 389 -30.00 -25.34 5.95
CA TYR A 389 -29.93 -25.38 7.42
C TYR A 389 -29.67 -26.77 8.00
N THR A 390 -28.74 -27.49 7.38
CA THR A 390 -28.35 -28.85 7.76
C THR A 390 -26.84 -28.92 7.95
N ILE A 391 -26.41 -29.52 9.06
CA ILE A 391 -25.01 -29.82 9.36
C ILE A 391 -24.79 -31.31 9.22
N VAL A 392 -23.70 -31.72 8.59
CA VAL A 392 -23.27 -33.12 8.49
C VAL A 392 -22.01 -33.30 9.32
N ALA A 393 -21.99 -34.27 10.23
CA ALA A 393 -20.77 -34.63 10.96
C ALA A 393 -20.25 -35.99 10.51
N THR A 394 -18.92 -36.11 10.43
CA THR A 394 -18.22 -37.37 10.12
C THR A 394 -17.03 -37.57 11.04
N ALA A 395 -16.72 -38.83 11.34
CA ALA A 395 -15.50 -39.21 12.07
C ALA A 395 -14.95 -40.53 11.54
N THR A 396 -13.61 -40.66 11.59
CA THR A 396 -12.88 -41.90 11.27
C THR A 396 -12.03 -42.29 12.47
N GLY A 397 -12.35 -43.43 13.07
CA GLY A 397 -11.72 -43.96 14.27
C GLY A 397 -10.53 -44.87 13.97
N GLN A 398 -10.16 -45.65 14.98
CA GLN A 398 -9.19 -46.73 14.85
C GLN A 398 -9.58 -47.68 13.72
N ASN A 399 -8.59 -48.27 13.07
CA ASN A 399 -8.79 -49.25 12.00
C ASN A 399 -9.70 -48.75 10.86
N ASN A 400 -9.72 -47.45 10.54
CA ASN A 400 -10.60 -46.87 9.53
C ASN A 400 -12.12 -47.09 9.76
N ALA A 401 -12.56 -47.33 10.99
CA ALA A 401 -13.99 -47.36 11.31
C ALA A 401 -14.60 -45.97 11.05
N LYS A 402 -15.71 -45.88 10.31
CA LYS A 402 -16.33 -44.60 9.92
C LYS A 402 -17.72 -44.43 10.52
N ALA A 403 -18.05 -43.21 10.93
CA ALA A 403 -19.38 -42.83 11.40
C ALA A 403 -19.81 -41.49 10.78
N SER A 404 -21.11 -41.31 10.50
CA SER A 404 -21.68 -40.06 9.98
C SER A 404 -23.11 -39.83 10.47
N THR A 405 -23.48 -38.57 10.68
CA THR A 405 -24.85 -38.14 11.05
C THR A 405 -25.17 -36.76 10.48
N ASN A 406 -26.45 -36.38 10.45
CA ASN A 406 -26.90 -35.04 10.06
C ASN A 406 -27.90 -34.43 11.06
N LEU A 407 -27.85 -33.11 11.21
CA LEU A 407 -28.77 -32.33 12.03
C LEU A 407 -29.34 -31.15 11.24
N ALA A 408 -30.66 -31.04 11.19
CA ALA A 408 -31.36 -29.87 10.68
C ALA A 408 -31.69 -28.90 11.83
N TYR A 409 -31.51 -27.59 11.61
CA TYR A 409 -31.82 -26.52 12.57
C TYR A 409 -32.73 -25.46 11.94
N LYS A 410 -33.25 -24.54 12.77
CA LYS A 410 -34.10 -23.43 12.34
C LYS A 410 -33.40 -22.09 12.53
N VAL A 411 -33.84 -21.09 11.77
CA VAL A 411 -33.42 -19.69 11.91
C VAL A 411 -34.66 -18.85 12.16
N GLY A 412 -34.59 -17.94 13.14
CA GLY A 412 -35.69 -17.07 13.52
C GLY A 412 -36.14 -16.17 12.36
N ALA A 413 -37.42 -15.81 12.36
CA ALA A 413 -38.07 -15.04 11.29
C ALA A 413 -37.30 -13.78 10.86
N ASN A 414 -36.85 -12.99 11.83
CA ASN A 414 -36.15 -11.73 11.59
C ASN A 414 -34.68 -11.90 11.16
N VAL A 415 -34.16 -13.12 11.26
CA VAL A 415 -32.81 -13.47 10.84
C VAL A 415 -32.78 -14.01 9.40
N ALA A 416 -33.90 -14.57 8.92
CA ALA A 416 -33.99 -15.22 7.61
C ALA A 416 -34.24 -14.27 6.44
N ALA A 417 -34.96 -13.17 6.65
CA ALA A 417 -35.19 -12.10 5.67
C ALA A 417 -34.82 -10.76 6.29
N GLN A 418 -34.28 -9.85 5.49
CA GLN A 418 -34.02 -8.48 5.92
C GLN A 418 -34.67 -7.51 4.96
N ILE A 419 -35.09 -6.38 5.51
CA ILE A 419 -35.54 -5.19 4.79
C ILE A 419 -34.73 -4.02 5.34
N ASP A 420 -34.39 -3.09 4.48
CA ASP A 420 -33.63 -1.89 4.82
C ASP A 420 -34.18 -0.73 3.99
N ILE A 421 -34.69 0.31 4.63
CA ILE A 421 -35.12 1.55 3.99
C ILE A 421 -33.83 2.33 3.69
N THR A 422 -33.46 2.44 2.43
CA THR A 422 -32.23 3.12 2.02
C THR A 422 -32.45 4.57 1.57
N ASN A 423 -33.71 5.02 1.52
CA ASN A 423 -34.03 6.37 1.08
C ASN A 423 -35.45 6.83 1.49
N ILE A 424 -35.54 8.05 2.03
CA ILE A 424 -36.79 8.82 2.19
C ILE A 424 -36.57 10.18 1.51
N ASP A 425 -37.35 10.45 0.46
CA ASP A 425 -37.36 11.67 -0.36
C ASP A 425 -36.00 12.15 -0.91
N GLY A 426 -35.10 11.20 -1.15
CA GLY A 426 -33.82 11.46 -1.78
C GLY A 426 -32.64 11.55 -0.82
N ASN A 427 -32.84 11.82 0.49
CA ASN A 427 -31.76 11.92 1.51
C ASN A 427 -32.25 11.87 2.99
N PHE A 428 -33.28 11.08 3.34
CA PHE A 428 -33.82 10.97 4.72
C PHE A 428 -34.25 12.28 5.39
N GLY A 429 -34.58 13.30 4.61
CA GLY A 429 -35.06 14.60 5.09
C GLY A 429 -36.42 14.94 4.50
N LEU A 430 -37.30 15.54 5.30
CA LEU A 430 -38.43 16.29 4.76
C LEU A 430 -38.06 17.76 4.69
N SER A 431 -38.17 18.35 3.50
CA SER A 431 -38.09 19.80 3.38
C SER A 431 -39.35 20.44 4.00
N VAL A 432 -39.17 21.38 4.92
CA VAL A 432 -40.27 22.22 5.45
C VAL A 432 -40.29 23.54 4.66
N ALA A 433 -40.60 23.44 3.38
CA ALA A 433 -40.93 24.62 2.59
C ALA A 433 -42.44 24.71 2.46
N GLN A 434 -43.10 25.13 3.55
CA GLN A 434 -44.42 25.76 3.52
C GLN A 434 -44.28 27.18 2.94
N GLU A 435 -43.95 27.24 1.66
CA GLU A 435 -44.46 28.20 0.67
C GLU A 435 -43.93 27.83 -0.74
N GLU A 436 -42.77 27.16 -0.86
CA GLU A 436 -42.19 26.72 -2.16
C GLU A 436 -41.39 25.40 -2.03
N SER A 437 -42.05 24.25 -1.90
CA SER A 437 -41.35 22.95 -1.81
C SER A 437 -40.54 22.67 -3.07
N ILE A 438 -39.22 22.49 -2.99
CA ILE A 438 -38.40 22.16 -4.17
C ILE A 438 -38.55 20.66 -4.48
N VAL A 439 -38.96 20.32 -5.70
CA VAL A 439 -38.99 18.96 -6.25
C VAL A 439 -37.71 18.68 -7.02
N ARG A 440 -36.95 17.68 -6.59
CA ARG A 440 -35.80 17.16 -7.36
C ARG A 440 -36.26 16.09 -8.34
N ILE A 441 -35.95 16.27 -9.62
CA ILE A 441 -36.22 15.30 -10.69
C ILE A 441 -34.87 14.78 -11.22
N GLY A 442 -34.63 13.49 -11.07
CA GLY A 442 -33.41 12.83 -11.52
C GLY A 442 -33.66 11.71 -12.52
N GLY A 443 -32.72 11.46 -13.41
CA GLY A 443 -32.81 10.41 -14.42
C GLY A 443 -31.46 9.81 -14.80
N GLN A 444 -31.53 8.67 -15.48
CA GLN A 444 -30.41 8.02 -16.14
C GLN A 444 -30.47 8.27 -17.64
N PHE A 445 -29.32 8.27 -18.30
CA PHE A 445 -29.20 8.38 -19.75
C PHE A 445 -28.05 7.52 -20.27
N GLU A 446 -28.18 7.08 -21.53
CA GLU A 446 -27.11 6.45 -22.29
C GLU A 446 -26.93 7.24 -23.59
N PHE A 447 -25.70 7.65 -23.93
CA PHE A 447 -25.43 8.32 -25.21
C PHE A 447 -25.36 7.34 -26.37
N ASP A 448 -25.77 7.80 -27.55
CA ASP A 448 -25.59 7.11 -28.84
C ASP A 448 -24.47 7.76 -29.66
N GLY A 449 -24.06 7.11 -30.74
CA GLY A 449 -23.10 7.63 -31.69
C GLY A 449 -21.71 7.84 -31.08
N VAL A 450 -21.05 8.95 -31.41
CA VAL A 450 -19.67 9.21 -30.95
C VAL A 450 -19.59 9.45 -29.44
N PHE A 451 -20.64 10.02 -28.82
CA PHE A 451 -20.66 10.28 -27.38
C PHE A 451 -20.87 9.02 -26.54
N GLY A 452 -21.45 7.97 -27.10
CA GLY A 452 -21.56 6.65 -26.45
C GLY A 452 -20.29 5.80 -26.53
N LYS A 453 -19.17 6.33 -27.05
CA LYS A 453 -17.93 5.58 -27.25
C LYS A 453 -16.81 6.12 -26.37
N GLY A 454 -16.09 5.22 -25.71
CA GLY A 454 -14.95 5.55 -24.85
C GLY A 454 -15.32 6.63 -23.84
N MET A 455 -14.41 7.58 -23.62
CA MET A 455 -14.63 8.69 -22.68
C MET A 455 -15.10 10.00 -23.35
N ASN A 456 -15.82 9.92 -24.49
CA ASN A 456 -16.34 11.11 -25.17
C ASN A 456 -17.47 11.80 -24.40
N ASP A 457 -18.22 11.04 -23.61
CA ASP A 457 -19.28 11.51 -22.72
C ASP A 457 -18.78 12.53 -21.67
N MET A 458 -17.53 12.42 -21.23
CA MET A 458 -16.87 13.39 -20.34
C MET A 458 -16.75 14.80 -20.95
N HIS A 459 -16.92 14.93 -22.27
CA HIS A 459 -16.96 16.23 -22.95
C HIS A 459 -18.34 16.88 -22.91
N VAL A 460 -19.38 16.13 -22.52
CA VAL A 460 -20.70 16.66 -22.19
C VAL A 460 -20.66 17.23 -20.77
N ARG A 461 -21.08 18.48 -20.61
CA ARG A 461 -20.91 19.22 -19.35
C ARG A 461 -22.21 19.42 -18.59
N HIS A 462 -23.33 19.47 -19.31
CA HIS A 462 -24.64 19.52 -18.69
C HIS A 462 -25.74 19.03 -19.62
N VAL A 463 -26.90 18.80 -19.01
CA VAL A 463 -28.18 18.69 -19.69
C VAL A 463 -29.03 19.92 -19.40
N SER A 464 -29.60 20.48 -20.46
CA SER A 464 -30.65 21.48 -20.41
C SER A 464 -31.98 20.75 -20.52
N VAL A 465 -32.76 20.75 -19.43
CA VAL A 465 -34.08 20.15 -19.36
C VAL A 465 -35.12 21.25 -19.54
N LYS A 466 -35.94 21.14 -20.60
CA LYS A 466 -36.99 22.12 -20.89
C LYS A 466 -38.35 21.54 -20.56
N ILE A 467 -39.15 22.31 -19.82
CA ILE A 467 -40.54 22.00 -19.48
C ILE A 467 -41.38 23.22 -19.83
N GLY A 468 -42.26 23.12 -20.82
CA GLY A 468 -43.02 24.28 -21.31
C GLY A 468 -42.10 25.40 -21.81
N ASP A 469 -42.14 26.57 -21.17
CA ASP A 469 -41.29 27.74 -21.45
C ASP A 469 -40.07 27.87 -20.52
N LYS A 470 -39.93 27.00 -19.51
CA LYS A 470 -38.84 27.00 -18.54
C LYS A 470 -37.71 26.06 -18.94
N THR A 471 -36.48 26.46 -18.63
CA THR A 471 -35.27 25.66 -18.86
C THR A 471 -34.50 25.51 -17.55
N TYR A 472 -34.25 24.27 -17.16
CA TYR A 472 -33.45 23.88 -16.01
C TYR A 472 -32.13 23.29 -16.49
N TYR A 473 -31.07 23.46 -15.72
CA TYR A 473 -29.76 22.92 -16.05
C TYR A 473 -29.30 21.96 -14.97
N SER A 474 -28.71 20.84 -15.38
CA SER A 474 -28.14 19.85 -14.49
C SER A 474 -26.74 19.46 -14.97
N GLY A 475 -25.80 19.35 -14.04
CA GLY A 475 -24.57 18.61 -14.28
C GLY A 475 -24.84 17.12 -14.57
N LEU A 476 -23.81 16.41 -15.02
CA LEU A 476 -23.90 15.00 -15.33
C LEU A 476 -22.96 14.20 -14.43
N ASP A 477 -23.41 13.05 -13.97
CA ASP A 477 -22.61 12.10 -13.21
C ASP A 477 -22.74 10.71 -13.82
N ARG A 478 -21.76 10.32 -14.64
CA ARG A 478 -21.63 8.97 -15.26
C ARG A 478 -22.97 8.34 -15.67
N GLY A 479 -23.70 9.01 -16.57
CA GLY A 479 -25.00 8.52 -17.05
C GLY A 479 -26.20 8.91 -16.19
N LYS A 480 -26.04 9.79 -15.20
CA LYS A 480 -27.12 10.33 -14.34
C LYS A 480 -27.17 11.86 -14.38
N PHE A 481 -28.35 12.43 -14.15
CA PHE A 481 -28.57 13.88 -14.01
C PHE A 481 -29.71 14.15 -13.01
N PHE A 482 -29.75 15.34 -12.43
CA PHE A 482 -30.85 15.80 -11.59
C PHE A 482 -31.02 17.32 -11.62
N PHE A 483 -32.25 17.80 -11.56
CA PHE A 483 -32.54 19.22 -11.49
C PHE A 483 -33.67 19.48 -10.49
N ASP A 484 -33.66 20.69 -9.93
CA ASP A 484 -34.57 21.11 -8.87
C ASP A 484 -35.61 22.10 -9.42
N VAL A 485 -36.88 21.88 -9.09
CA VAL A 485 -38.02 22.69 -9.54
C VAL A 485 -38.93 23.00 -8.36
N PRO A 486 -39.22 24.28 -8.03
CA PRO A 486 -40.26 24.60 -7.06
C PRO A 486 -41.60 23.92 -7.40
N PHE A 487 -42.30 23.40 -6.40
CA PHE A 487 -43.47 22.54 -6.57
C PHE A 487 -44.65 23.29 -7.18
N ASP A 488 -44.83 24.56 -6.83
CA ASP A 488 -45.82 25.46 -7.42
C ASP A 488 -45.52 25.74 -8.90
N GLU A 489 -44.25 25.93 -9.24
CA GLU A 489 -43.78 26.02 -10.63
C GLU A 489 -44.05 24.71 -11.39
N LEU A 490 -43.74 23.57 -10.77
CA LEU A 490 -43.98 22.24 -11.36
C LEU A 490 -45.48 21.98 -11.57
N GLN A 491 -46.34 22.42 -10.64
CA GLN A 491 -47.80 22.40 -10.79
C GLN A 491 -48.26 23.28 -11.96
N ALA A 492 -47.71 24.48 -12.10
CA ALA A 492 -48.02 25.37 -13.23
C ALA A 492 -47.62 24.76 -14.58
N LEU A 493 -46.64 23.85 -14.58
CA LEU A 493 -46.15 23.12 -15.74
C LEU A 493 -46.87 21.77 -15.97
N ASN A 494 -47.93 21.44 -15.21
CA ASN A 494 -48.63 20.17 -15.33
C ASN A 494 -49.13 19.90 -16.77
N GLY A 495 -48.92 18.68 -17.25
CA GLY A 495 -49.21 18.23 -18.62
C GLY A 495 -48.18 18.62 -19.68
N GLN A 496 -47.21 19.49 -19.38
CA GLN A 496 -46.18 19.89 -20.35
C GLN A 496 -45.16 18.76 -20.56
N SER A 497 -44.75 18.54 -21.81
CA SER A 497 -43.71 17.57 -22.14
C SER A 497 -42.32 18.10 -21.79
N LEU A 498 -41.47 17.18 -21.36
CA LEU A 498 -40.06 17.40 -21.11
C LEU A 498 -39.28 17.18 -22.41
N SER A 499 -38.30 18.03 -22.66
CA SER A 499 -37.26 17.78 -23.64
C SER A 499 -35.88 18.04 -23.05
N TYR A 500 -34.86 17.38 -23.59
CA TYR A 500 -33.52 17.41 -23.03
C TYR A 500 -32.53 17.74 -24.14
N GLU A 501 -31.60 18.65 -23.87
CA GLU A 501 -30.48 18.97 -24.76
C GLU A 501 -29.18 18.81 -23.97
N PHE A 502 -28.36 17.83 -24.37
CA PHE A 502 -27.06 17.58 -23.75
C PHE A 502 -26.01 18.45 -24.43
N ILE A 503 -25.45 19.36 -23.65
CA ILE A 503 -24.54 20.39 -24.14
C ILE A 503 -23.11 19.98 -23.83
N HIS A 504 -22.31 19.86 -24.89
CA HIS A 504 -20.90 19.51 -24.82
C HIS A 504 -20.03 20.71 -25.18
N ASN A 505 -18.72 20.60 -24.90
CA ASN A 505 -17.77 21.58 -25.40
C ASN A 505 -17.64 21.46 -26.94
N PRO A 506 -18.07 22.45 -27.76
CA PRO A 506 -17.99 22.38 -29.22
C PRO A 506 -16.55 22.37 -29.77
N ASN A 507 -15.56 22.71 -28.94
CA ASN A 507 -14.14 22.66 -29.31
C ASN A 507 -13.43 21.41 -28.75
N ALA A 508 -14.15 20.51 -28.06
CA ALA A 508 -13.58 19.25 -27.62
C ALA A 508 -13.25 18.38 -28.83
N LYS A 509 -12.08 17.73 -28.79
CA LYS A 509 -11.76 16.70 -29.77
C LYS A 509 -12.45 15.42 -29.36
N LEU A 510 -13.42 15.01 -30.16
CA LEU A 510 -14.11 13.73 -30.00
C LEU A 510 -13.45 12.69 -30.89
N TYR A 511 -13.45 11.44 -30.43
CA TYR A 511 -12.82 10.33 -31.13
C TYR A 511 -13.83 9.26 -31.43
N ASP A 512 -13.82 8.76 -32.65
CA ASP A 512 -14.62 7.60 -33.02
C ASP A 512 -13.73 6.36 -33.11
N LEU A 513 -14.24 5.24 -32.61
CA LEU A 513 -13.62 3.92 -32.66
C LEU A 513 -14.42 3.03 -33.61
N THR A 514 -13.75 2.53 -34.65
CA THR A 514 -14.29 1.57 -35.60
C THR A 514 -13.62 0.22 -35.39
N ASP A 515 -14.42 -0.81 -35.11
CA ASP A 515 -13.95 -2.21 -35.09
C ASP A 515 -13.73 -2.70 -36.52
N LEU A 516 -12.52 -3.17 -36.83
CA LEU A 516 -12.13 -3.75 -38.12
C LEU A 516 -12.17 -5.29 -38.11
N GLY A 517 -12.47 -5.90 -36.96
CA GLY A 517 -12.49 -7.34 -36.71
C GLY A 517 -11.12 -7.91 -36.31
N GLY A 518 -11.15 -8.99 -35.53
CA GLY A 518 -9.93 -9.72 -35.13
C GLY A 518 -9.03 -8.98 -34.13
N GLY A 519 -9.60 -8.11 -33.29
CA GLY A 519 -8.85 -7.29 -32.31
C GLY A 519 -8.17 -6.06 -32.92
N ALA A 520 -8.51 -5.69 -34.16
CA ALA A 520 -7.99 -4.50 -34.83
C ALA A 520 -9.03 -3.38 -34.83
N TYR A 521 -8.61 -2.17 -34.45
CA TYR A 521 -9.45 -1.00 -34.35
C TYR A 521 -8.86 0.18 -35.12
N GLN A 522 -9.73 1.03 -35.65
CA GLN A 522 -9.36 2.31 -36.26
C GLN A 522 -9.92 3.46 -35.42
N ILE A 523 -9.05 4.39 -35.05
CA ILE A 523 -9.43 5.63 -34.38
C ILE A 523 -9.46 6.76 -35.39
N THR A 524 -10.56 7.52 -35.41
CA THR A 524 -10.69 8.70 -36.25
C THR A 524 -11.09 9.92 -35.42
N ASP A 525 -10.44 11.05 -35.70
CA ASP A 525 -10.87 12.34 -35.16
C ASP A 525 -12.17 12.76 -35.86
N SER A 526 -13.27 12.74 -35.11
CA SER A 526 -14.61 13.02 -35.63
C SER A 526 -14.83 14.51 -35.92
N ASN A 527 -13.89 15.40 -35.56
CA ASN A 527 -13.90 16.82 -35.95
C ASN A 527 -13.87 17.06 -37.47
N THR A 528 -13.65 16.03 -38.28
CA THR A 528 -13.55 16.14 -39.75
C THR A 528 -14.89 16.09 -40.48
N ASN A 529 -16.01 15.82 -39.81
CA ASN A 529 -17.36 15.97 -40.35
C ASN A 529 -18.30 16.37 -39.22
N TRP A 530 -18.48 17.68 -39.00
CA TRP A 530 -19.53 18.18 -38.12
C TRP A 530 -20.86 17.77 -38.74
N GLN A 531 -21.44 16.66 -38.27
CA GLN A 531 -22.81 16.32 -38.57
C GLN A 531 -23.67 17.34 -37.83
N ILE A 532 -23.90 18.46 -38.51
CA ILE A 532 -24.98 19.37 -38.19
C ILE A 532 -26.23 18.49 -38.20
N ASN A 533 -26.85 18.31 -37.03
CA ASN A 533 -28.15 17.66 -36.93
C ASN A 533 -29.14 18.43 -37.83
N ALA A 534 -30.25 17.81 -38.25
CA ALA A 534 -31.17 18.41 -39.22
C ALA A 534 -31.74 19.80 -38.80
N ASP A 535 -31.57 20.18 -37.55
CA ASP A 535 -31.95 21.44 -36.90
C ASP A 535 -30.84 22.52 -36.88
N GLY A 536 -29.65 22.25 -37.41
CA GLY A 536 -28.55 23.22 -37.41
C GLY A 536 -27.65 23.16 -36.17
N LYS A 537 -27.91 22.27 -35.20
CA LYS A 537 -27.19 22.20 -33.92
C LYS A 537 -26.22 21.02 -33.84
N ASN A 538 -25.23 21.15 -32.97
CA ASN A 538 -24.22 20.14 -32.67
C ASN A 538 -24.48 19.64 -31.23
N THR A 539 -25.32 18.61 -31.06
CA THR A 539 -25.79 18.12 -29.76
C THR A 539 -25.46 16.65 -29.57
N ALA A 540 -25.17 16.24 -28.34
CA ALA A 540 -24.93 14.83 -28.03
C ALA A 540 -26.23 14.04 -28.21
N THR A 541 -26.20 13.00 -29.05
CA THR A 541 -27.34 12.12 -29.30
C THR A 541 -27.51 11.12 -28.17
N ILE A 542 -28.74 10.93 -27.71
CA ILE A 542 -29.07 10.05 -26.58
C ILE A 542 -29.75 8.79 -27.14
N LYS A 543 -29.34 7.63 -26.63
CA LYS A 543 -29.96 6.33 -26.93
C LYS A 543 -31.23 6.13 -26.10
N GLU A 544 -31.16 6.39 -24.80
CA GLU A 544 -32.30 6.30 -23.88
C GLU A 544 -32.16 7.29 -22.73
N VAL A 545 -33.30 7.80 -22.25
CA VAL A 545 -33.42 8.52 -20.97
C VAL A 545 -34.49 7.85 -20.12
N THR A 546 -34.13 7.49 -18.89
CA THR A 546 -35.03 6.89 -17.91
C THR A 546 -35.18 7.82 -16.72
N ILE A 547 -36.38 8.35 -16.50
CA ILE A 547 -36.70 9.20 -15.35
C ILE A 547 -37.77 8.49 -14.55
N ASP A 548 -37.45 8.14 -13.32
CA ASP A 548 -38.39 7.54 -12.37
C ASP A 548 -38.82 8.60 -11.35
N SER A 549 -39.79 9.42 -11.75
CA SER A 549 -40.35 10.49 -10.93
C SER A 549 -41.87 10.35 -10.84
N PRO A 550 -42.46 10.47 -9.64
CA PRO A 550 -43.91 10.43 -9.45
C PRO A 550 -44.61 11.65 -10.08
N TYR A 551 -43.85 12.70 -10.37
CA TYR A 551 -44.33 13.93 -10.96
C TYR A 551 -44.28 13.91 -12.49
N LEU A 552 -43.84 12.79 -13.09
CA LEU A 552 -43.72 12.63 -14.52
C LEU A 552 -44.42 11.34 -14.99
N THR A 553 -44.94 11.35 -16.21
CA THR A 553 -45.49 10.16 -16.87
C THR A 553 -44.80 9.97 -18.22
N LYS A 554 -44.32 8.75 -18.49
CA LYS A 554 -43.75 8.38 -19.80
C LYS A 554 -44.89 8.05 -20.77
N GLY A 555 -45.01 8.82 -21.84
CA GLY A 555 -45.95 8.59 -22.93
C GLY A 555 -45.55 7.39 -23.81
N ALA A 556 -46.49 6.92 -24.63
CA ALA A 556 -46.24 5.84 -25.59
C ALA A 556 -45.24 6.22 -26.71
N ASP A 557 -44.97 7.51 -26.87
CA ASP A 557 -43.94 8.09 -27.73
C ASP A 557 -42.55 8.11 -27.08
N GLY A 558 -42.44 7.65 -25.83
CA GLY A 558 -41.20 7.58 -25.07
C GLY A 558 -40.82 8.87 -24.34
N ASN A 559 -41.57 9.97 -24.54
CA ASN A 559 -41.32 11.26 -23.90
C ASN A 559 -41.95 11.31 -22.51
N TYR A 560 -41.37 12.11 -21.61
CA TYR A 560 -41.95 12.36 -20.30
C TYR A 560 -42.78 13.64 -20.34
N SER A 561 -43.90 13.65 -19.62
CA SER A 561 -44.69 14.86 -19.37
C SER A 561 -44.92 15.02 -17.88
N VAL A 562 -45.01 16.27 -17.41
CA VAL A 562 -45.36 16.58 -16.02
C VAL A 562 -46.76 16.05 -15.72
N ALA A 563 -46.87 15.32 -14.62
CA ALA A 563 -48.09 14.72 -14.11
C ALA A 563 -48.08 14.87 -12.59
N VAL A 564 -48.44 16.06 -12.12
CA VAL A 564 -48.37 16.43 -10.70
C VAL A 564 -49.75 16.27 -10.05
N SER A 565 -49.79 15.67 -8.86
CA SER A 565 -50.96 15.58 -7.99
C SER A 565 -51.23 16.90 -7.25
N ASP A 566 -52.45 17.05 -6.70
CA ASP A 566 -52.83 18.23 -5.90
C ASP A 566 -52.00 18.41 -4.61
N GLU A 567 -51.31 17.36 -4.15
CA GLU A 567 -50.47 17.34 -2.93
C GLU A 567 -49.06 16.80 -3.24
N PRO A 568 -48.01 17.27 -2.53
CA PRO A 568 -46.64 16.77 -2.67
C PRO A 568 -46.52 15.32 -2.15
N MET A 569 -45.68 14.54 -2.82
CA MET A 569 -45.46 13.11 -2.58
C MET A 569 -43.97 12.85 -2.41
N SER A 570 -43.60 12.15 -1.35
CA SER A 570 -42.23 11.75 -1.08
C SER A 570 -42.03 10.27 -1.42
N VAL A 571 -40.84 9.92 -1.91
CA VAL A 571 -40.47 8.53 -2.21
C VAL A 571 -39.94 7.86 -0.96
N VAL A 572 -40.44 6.69 -0.59
CA VAL A 572 -39.76 5.78 0.36
C VAL A 572 -39.30 4.56 -0.42
N SER A 573 -38.00 4.26 -0.39
CA SER A 573 -37.45 3.10 -1.08
C SER A 573 -36.35 2.43 -0.27
N GLY A 574 -36.08 1.17 -0.61
CA GLY A 574 -35.09 0.38 0.10
C GLY A 574 -34.76 -0.93 -0.62
N VAL A 575 -33.99 -1.76 0.06
CA VAL A 575 -33.53 -3.06 -0.41
C VAL A 575 -34.03 -4.18 0.50
N VAL A 576 -34.11 -5.39 -0.04
CA VAL A 576 -34.41 -6.60 0.72
C VAL A 576 -33.34 -7.67 0.49
N SER A 577 -33.15 -8.57 1.46
CA SER A 577 -32.21 -9.68 1.35
C SER A 577 -32.70 -10.93 2.10
N GLY A 578 -31.93 -12.01 2.02
CA GLY A 578 -32.27 -13.29 2.65
C GLY A 578 -33.33 -14.07 1.87
N SER A 579 -34.40 -14.51 2.54
CA SER A 579 -35.48 -15.29 1.93
C SER A 579 -36.53 -14.47 1.16
N ALA A 580 -36.37 -13.15 1.10
CA ALA A 580 -37.21 -12.24 0.30
C ALA A 580 -37.11 -12.55 -1.21
N LYS A 581 -38.22 -12.40 -1.93
CA LYS A 581 -38.29 -12.65 -3.38
C LYS A 581 -39.16 -11.61 -4.09
N ALA A 582 -38.99 -11.52 -5.41
CA ALA A 582 -39.85 -10.70 -6.26
C ALA A 582 -41.33 -11.00 -6.02
N ASP A 583 -42.15 -9.95 -6.06
CA ASP A 583 -43.59 -9.94 -5.76
C ASP A 583 -43.99 -10.08 -4.27
N ASP A 584 -43.03 -10.22 -3.34
CA ASP A 584 -43.33 -10.10 -1.90
C ASP A 584 -43.85 -8.69 -1.58
N VAL A 585 -44.75 -8.58 -0.59
CA VAL A 585 -45.45 -7.32 -0.27
C VAL A 585 -44.70 -6.58 0.83
N VAL A 586 -44.42 -5.29 0.59
CA VAL A 586 -43.89 -4.36 1.58
C VAL A 586 -44.97 -3.36 1.98
N SER A 587 -45.28 -3.28 3.28
CA SER A 587 -46.17 -2.27 3.86
C SER A 587 -45.33 -1.16 4.47
N ILE A 588 -45.51 0.08 4.01
CA ILE A 588 -44.83 1.26 4.55
C ILE A 588 -45.82 2.03 5.43
N ASP A 589 -45.54 2.14 6.72
CA ASP A 589 -46.35 2.86 7.70
C ASP A 589 -45.70 4.20 8.03
N VAL A 590 -46.48 5.27 7.89
CA VAL A 590 -46.08 6.65 8.17
C VAL A 590 -47.19 7.32 8.96
N ALA A 591 -46.94 7.71 10.22
CA ALA A 591 -47.94 8.29 11.12
C ALA A 591 -49.27 7.51 11.21
N GLY A 592 -49.25 6.18 11.01
CA GLY A 592 -50.44 5.32 11.00
C GLY A 592 -51.15 5.21 9.64
N THR A 593 -50.70 5.93 8.60
CA THR A 593 -51.16 5.73 7.22
C THR A 593 -50.30 4.66 6.55
N LYS A 594 -50.95 3.65 5.96
CA LYS A 594 -50.27 2.55 5.28
C LYS A 594 -50.23 2.72 3.76
N TYR A 595 -49.03 2.61 3.22
CA TYR A 595 -48.72 2.54 1.80
C TYR A 595 -48.22 1.14 1.46
N THR A 596 -48.30 0.74 0.18
CA THR A 596 -47.93 -0.61 -0.26
C THR A 596 -46.94 -0.53 -1.41
N ALA A 597 -45.90 -1.35 -1.33
CA ALA A 597 -44.94 -1.62 -2.39
C ALA A 597 -44.81 -3.14 -2.58
N VAL A 598 -44.14 -3.53 -3.66
CA VAL A 598 -43.75 -4.91 -3.93
C VAL A 598 -42.24 -4.97 -4.14
N VAL A 599 -41.64 -6.10 -3.80
CA VAL A 599 -40.23 -6.38 -4.07
C VAL A 599 -40.04 -6.58 -5.58
N GLY A 600 -39.15 -5.80 -6.18
CA GLY A 600 -38.75 -5.90 -7.58
C GLY A 600 -37.82 -7.08 -7.85
N ALA A 601 -37.62 -7.40 -9.14
CA ALA A 601 -36.70 -8.46 -9.56
C ALA A 601 -35.22 -8.18 -9.23
N ASP A 602 -34.90 -6.92 -8.92
CA ASP A 602 -33.59 -6.43 -8.47
C ASP A 602 -33.46 -6.38 -6.94
N ASN A 603 -34.42 -6.97 -6.20
CA ASN A 603 -34.49 -6.96 -4.74
C ASN A 603 -34.63 -5.57 -4.11
N THR A 604 -35.22 -4.62 -4.83
CA THR A 604 -35.57 -3.30 -4.29
C THR A 604 -37.07 -3.17 -4.04
N PHE A 605 -37.47 -2.24 -3.17
CA PHE A 605 -38.87 -1.83 -3.04
C PHE A 605 -38.97 -0.30 -3.08
N LYS A 606 -40.11 0.22 -3.55
CA LYS A 606 -40.39 1.65 -3.62
C LYS A 606 -41.88 1.90 -3.47
N ALA A 607 -42.26 2.84 -2.59
CA ALA A 607 -43.62 3.37 -2.50
C ALA A 607 -43.62 4.91 -2.50
N MET A 608 -44.69 5.47 -3.04
CA MET A 608 -45.00 6.89 -2.94
C MET A 608 -45.87 7.15 -1.72
N VAL A 609 -45.41 8.02 -0.82
CA VAL A 609 -46.14 8.41 0.39
C VAL A 609 -46.43 9.90 0.35
N LYS A 610 -47.52 10.35 0.99
CA LYS A 610 -47.82 11.78 1.06
C LYS A 610 -46.82 12.47 1.98
N THR A 611 -46.21 13.57 1.51
CA THR A 611 -45.29 14.36 2.35
C THR A 611 -46.00 14.88 3.60
N SER A 612 -47.29 15.22 3.49
CA SER A 612 -48.11 15.66 4.62
C SER A 612 -48.40 14.59 5.67
N ASP A 613 -48.21 13.31 5.38
CA ASP A 613 -48.30 12.24 6.38
C ASP A 613 -46.96 12.03 7.09
N LEU A 614 -45.83 12.16 6.38
CA LEU A 614 -44.49 12.22 6.98
C LEU A 614 -44.39 13.42 7.94
N ASP A 615 -44.99 14.56 7.60
CA ASP A 615 -45.02 15.73 8.48
C ASP A 615 -45.76 15.54 9.81
N LYS A 616 -46.78 14.67 9.84
CA LYS A 616 -47.60 14.41 11.03
C LYS A 616 -46.96 13.43 12.01
N ASP A 617 -45.93 12.70 11.60
CA ASP A 617 -45.33 11.66 12.43
C ASP A 617 -44.52 12.31 13.56
N ASP A 618 -45.02 12.34 14.80
CA ASP A 618 -44.38 12.97 15.97
C ASP A 618 -43.01 12.40 16.34
N ASP A 619 -42.67 11.20 15.87
CA ASP A 619 -41.38 10.54 16.13
C ASP A 619 -40.42 10.59 14.93
N SER A 620 -40.90 11.10 13.79
CA SER A 620 -40.19 11.18 12.50
C SER A 620 -39.69 9.81 12.04
N LEU A 621 -40.56 8.80 12.13
CA LEU A 621 -40.26 7.43 11.76
C LEU A 621 -41.01 7.00 10.51
N VAL A 622 -40.36 6.19 9.68
CA VAL A 622 -41.00 5.40 8.63
C VAL A 622 -40.74 3.93 8.94
N VAL A 623 -41.80 3.12 9.01
CA VAL A 623 -41.66 1.67 9.25
C VAL A 623 -42.00 0.92 7.98
N ALA A 624 -41.04 0.22 7.39
CA ALA A 624 -41.27 -0.69 6.29
C ALA A 624 -41.37 -2.12 6.82
N SER A 625 -42.46 -2.81 6.51
CA SER A 625 -42.73 -4.20 6.91
C SER A 625 -42.81 -5.10 5.69
N LEU A 626 -41.87 -6.03 5.54
CA LEU A 626 -41.85 -7.05 4.51
C LEU A 626 -42.59 -8.30 4.97
N ALA A 627 -43.63 -8.71 4.25
CA ALA A 627 -44.29 -9.99 4.43
C ALA A 627 -43.73 -11.02 3.43
N THR A 628 -43.07 -12.07 3.93
CA THR A 628 -42.44 -13.11 3.10
C THR A 628 -42.51 -14.50 3.78
N GLN A 629 -41.79 -15.50 3.27
CA GLN A 629 -41.63 -16.82 3.88
C GLN A 629 -40.19 -17.05 4.31
N ASP A 630 -39.97 -17.73 5.44
CA ASP A 630 -38.65 -18.24 5.81
C ASP A 630 -38.23 -19.39 4.86
N LEU A 631 -36.97 -19.84 4.90
CA LEU A 631 -36.52 -20.95 4.04
C LEU A 631 -37.16 -22.31 4.41
N ALA A 632 -37.87 -22.40 5.54
CA ALA A 632 -38.68 -23.57 5.91
C ALA A 632 -40.13 -23.48 5.39
N GLY A 633 -40.50 -22.40 4.71
CA GLY A 633 -41.81 -22.16 4.10
C GLY A 633 -42.86 -21.57 5.04
N ASN A 634 -42.51 -21.14 6.26
CA ASN A 634 -43.44 -20.49 7.19
C ASN A 634 -43.58 -19.01 6.84
N ALA A 635 -44.79 -18.45 6.96
CA ALA A 635 -45.02 -17.03 6.77
C ALA A 635 -44.35 -16.21 7.88
N ILE A 636 -43.62 -15.17 7.50
CA ILE A 636 -42.89 -14.27 8.40
C ILE A 636 -43.13 -12.81 8.03
N THR A 637 -42.84 -11.91 8.96
CA THR A 637 -42.82 -10.46 8.71
C THR A 637 -41.59 -9.89 9.37
N VAL A 638 -40.80 -9.13 8.60
CA VAL A 638 -39.61 -8.42 9.10
C VAL A 638 -39.81 -6.94 8.88
N GLN A 639 -39.24 -6.11 9.74
CA GLN A 639 -39.46 -4.68 9.72
C GLN A 639 -38.14 -3.95 9.79
N ASP A 640 -38.11 -2.81 9.12
CA ASP A 640 -37.09 -1.80 9.29
C ASP A 640 -37.76 -0.46 9.61
N THR A 641 -37.09 0.33 10.42
CA THR A 641 -37.61 1.60 10.93
C THR A 641 -36.54 2.66 10.81
N GLU A 642 -36.77 3.60 9.91
CA GLU A 642 -35.83 4.67 9.68
C GLU A 642 -36.35 5.99 10.21
N ARG A 643 -35.42 6.78 10.77
CA ARG A 643 -35.69 8.16 11.14
C ARG A 643 -35.45 9.04 9.94
N PHE A 644 -36.39 9.91 9.66
CA PHE A 644 -36.14 11.05 8.81
C PHE A 644 -36.05 12.30 9.67
N VAL A 645 -35.42 13.35 9.14
CA VAL A 645 -35.40 14.66 9.80
C VAL A 645 -36.64 15.43 9.36
N ASN A 646 -37.48 15.81 10.32
CA ASN A 646 -38.48 16.86 10.10
C ASN A 646 -37.91 18.19 10.60
N ALA A 647 -37.57 19.06 9.66
CA ALA A 647 -37.00 20.38 9.89
C ALA A 647 -37.79 21.26 10.88
N ASN A 648 -39.09 21.04 11.04
CA ASN A 648 -39.90 21.78 12.02
C ASN A 648 -39.49 21.55 13.49
N ARG A 649 -38.59 20.59 13.79
CA ARG A 649 -38.35 20.08 15.15
C ARG A 649 -36.93 20.27 15.69
N MET A 650 -35.97 20.72 14.88
CA MET A 650 -34.61 20.96 15.32
C MET A 650 -34.41 22.39 15.86
N SER A 651 -33.41 22.59 16.72
CA SER A 651 -33.09 23.93 17.26
C SER A 651 -32.50 24.82 16.16
N LYS A 652 -33.08 26.00 15.95
CA LYS A 652 -32.56 27.03 15.03
C LYS A 652 -31.27 27.72 15.53
N GLU A 653 -30.72 27.29 16.66
CA GLU A 653 -29.47 27.82 17.20
C GLU A 653 -28.28 27.21 16.47
N LEU A 654 -27.72 27.97 15.53
CA LEU A 654 -26.50 27.65 14.77
C LEU A 654 -25.28 27.43 15.70
N VAL A 655 -24.50 26.38 15.46
CA VAL A 655 -23.32 25.98 16.28
C VAL A 655 -22.01 26.62 15.78
N PHE A 656 -22.08 27.55 14.83
CA PHE A 656 -20.90 28.11 14.18
C PHE A 656 -20.24 29.23 15.00
N THR A 657 -18.93 29.14 15.20
CA THR A 657 -18.12 30.23 15.76
C THR A 657 -17.53 31.08 14.63
N ARG A 658 -17.50 32.40 14.82
CA ARG A 658 -17.08 33.36 13.80
C ARG A 658 -15.65 33.08 13.27
N PRO A 659 -15.45 32.99 11.95
CA PRO A 659 -14.13 32.86 11.37
C PRO A 659 -13.32 34.14 11.58
N SER A 660 -12.01 34.00 11.82
CA SER A 660 -11.11 35.15 11.98
C SER A 660 -11.02 35.96 10.70
N ASN A 661 -11.11 37.29 10.81
CA ASN A 661 -10.87 38.21 9.69
C ASN A 661 -9.39 38.27 9.28
N THR A 662 -8.48 37.60 10.00
CA THR A 662 -7.07 37.51 9.62
C THR A 662 -6.86 36.70 8.34
N GLU A 663 -5.99 37.16 7.44
CA GLU A 663 -5.60 36.35 6.28
C GLU A 663 -5.07 34.97 6.68
N PRO A 664 -5.42 33.91 5.93
CA PRO A 664 -4.90 32.59 6.22
C PRO A 664 -3.39 32.56 6.00
N THR A 665 -2.72 31.98 6.98
CA THR A 665 -1.27 31.87 7.06
C THR A 665 -0.80 30.53 6.50
N ASN A 666 -1.57 29.46 6.67
CA ASN A 666 -1.26 28.12 6.18
C ASN A 666 -2.25 27.66 5.09
N LEU A 667 -1.79 27.62 3.84
CA LEU A 667 -2.60 27.23 2.70
C LEU A 667 -2.47 25.75 2.32
N ASP A 668 -1.67 24.98 3.05
CA ASP A 668 -1.53 23.55 2.82
C ASP A 668 -2.64 22.78 3.53
N HIS A 669 -3.71 22.51 2.80
CA HIS A 669 -4.88 21.75 3.29
C HIS A 669 -4.55 20.27 3.58
N THR A 670 -3.40 19.75 3.12
CA THR A 670 -2.97 18.40 3.53
C THR A 670 -2.49 18.38 4.97
N SER A 671 -2.17 19.55 5.54
CA SER A 671 -1.70 19.71 6.90
C SER A 671 -2.83 19.82 7.91
N LEU A 672 -2.62 19.26 9.12
CA LEU A 672 -3.59 19.30 10.22
C LEU A 672 -3.78 20.72 10.80
N ASP A 673 -2.83 21.63 10.57
CA ASP A 673 -2.85 23.03 11.00
C ASP A 673 -3.26 24.00 9.88
N ASN A 674 -3.97 23.53 8.85
CA ASN A 674 -4.58 24.41 7.84
C ASN A 674 -5.61 25.33 8.49
N ASP A 675 -5.50 26.63 8.24
CA ASP A 675 -6.36 27.64 8.87
C ASP A 675 -7.52 28.10 7.97
N MET A 676 -7.44 27.89 6.65
CA MET A 676 -8.56 28.11 5.70
C MET A 676 -8.24 27.60 4.28
N ALA A 677 -9.27 27.57 3.42
CA ALA A 677 -9.12 27.37 1.98
C ALA A 677 -8.17 28.36 1.30
N TYR A 678 -7.30 27.82 0.45
CA TYR A 678 -6.26 28.57 -0.24
C TYR A 678 -6.81 29.62 -1.23
N PHE A 679 -7.92 29.31 -1.92
CA PHE A 679 -8.49 30.16 -2.98
C PHE A 679 -9.01 31.49 -2.45
N ILE A 680 -9.47 31.54 -1.19
CA ILE A 680 -9.90 32.76 -0.54
C ILE A 680 -8.76 33.78 -0.49
N LYS A 681 -7.55 33.35 -0.14
CA LYS A 681 -6.38 34.23 -0.09
C LYS A 681 -5.88 34.62 -1.47
N TYR A 682 -5.89 33.70 -2.43
CA TYR A 682 -5.41 34.01 -3.77
C TYR A 682 -6.36 34.92 -4.57
N LEU A 683 -7.66 34.85 -4.32
CA LEU A 683 -8.61 35.83 -4.85
C LEU A 683 -8.56 37.14 -4.07
N ASN A 684 -8.10 37.15 -2.83
CA ASN A 684 -8.04 38.36 -2.05
C ASN A 684 -6.84 39.24 -2.40
N SER A 685 -7.10 40.52 -2.59
CA SER A 685 -6.08 41.48 -3.00
C SER A 685 -5.23 42.03 -1.85
N HIS A 686 -5.78 42.08 -0.62
CA HIS A 686 -5.17 42.70 0.58
C HIS A 686 -5.68 42.01 1.86
N LYS A 687 -5.12 42.32 3.03
CA LYS A 687 -5.64 41.77 4.29
C LYS A 687 -7.10 42.22 4.53
N MET A 688 -8.01 41.29 4.81
CA MET A 688 -9.44 41.60 5.03
C MET A 688 -9.68 42.60 6.18
N GLU A 689 -8.79 42.67 7.18
CA GLU A 689 -8.89 43.61 8.31
C GLU A 689 -8.45 45.05 7.98
N THR A 690 -7.66 45.22 6.92
CA THR A 690 -7.21 46.56 6.51
C THR A 690 -8.24 47.11 5.55
N LYS A 691 -8.91 48.23 5.87
CA LYS A 691 -9.77 48.97 4.93
C LYS A 691 -8.90 49.61 3.83
N PRO A 692 -8.64 49.00 2.66
CA PRO A 692 -7.67 49.57 1.75
C PRO A 692 -8.35 50.56 0.78
N PHE A 693 -9.69 50.51 0.64
CA PHE A 693 -10.49 51.29 -0.31
C PHE A 693 -11.95 51.49 0.19
N SER A 694 -12.77 52.23 -0.57
CA SER A 694 -14.05 52.84 -0.14
C SER A 694 -15.20 51.87 0.16
N ILE A 695 -15.07 50.58 -0.14
CA ILE A 695 -16.16 49.60 0.01
C ILE A 695 -16.19 49.06 1.44
N PRO A 696 -17.37 49.01 2.10
CA PRO A 696 -17.49 48.44 3.43
C PRO A 696 -17.15 46.94 3.45
N VAL A 697 -16.85 46.44 4.65
CA VAL A 697 -16.62 45.01 4.90
C VAL A 697 -17.68 44.55 5.92
N GLY A 698 -18.25 43.37 5.70
CA GLY A 698 -19.27 42.75 6.56
C GLY A 698 -20.69 43.33 6.46
N GLY A 699 -21.68 42.51 6.81
CA GLY A 699 -23.02 42.86 7.27
C GLY A 699 -23.26 42.15 8.61
N TYR A 700 -24.02 42.75 9.53
CA TYR A 700 -24.39 42.07 10.78
C TYR A 700 -25.38 40.93 10.47
N ALA A 701 -25.52 39.94 11.37
CA ALA A 701 -26.39 38.78 11.16
C ALA A 701 -27.84 39.16 10.74
N THR A 702 -28.30 40.37 11.07
CA THR A 702 -29.62 40.88 10.71
C THR A 702 -29.62 42.03 9.69
N GLU A 703 -28.46 42.56 9.28
CA GLU A 703 -28.36 43.72 8.38
C GLU A 703 -27.27 43.56 7.32
N PRO A 704 -27.59 43.66 6.01
CA PRO A 704 -26.61 43.51 4.95
C PRO A 704 -25.64 44.69 4.86
N ALA A 705 -24.44 44.42 4.36
CA ALA A 705 -23.47 45.44 3.98
C ALA A 705 -24.06 46.35 2.89
N ILE A 706 -24.07 47.67 3.07
CA ILE A 706 -24.62 48.59 2.06
C ILE A 706 -23.49 49.07 1.14
N VAL A 707 -23.56 48.73 -0.14
CA VAL A 707 -22.68 49.27 -1.18
C VAL A 707 -23.48 50.19 -2.09
N LYS A 708 -23.13 51.47 -2.10
CA LYS A 708 -23.78 52.47 -2.94
C LYS A 708 -23.08 52.55 -4.29
N TYR A 709 -23.85 52.58 -5.37
CA TYR A 709 -23.31 52.74 -6.70
C TYR A 709 -24.05 53.81 -7.49
N HIS A 710 -23.36 54.40 -8.47
CA HIS A 710 -23.91 55.45 -9.32
C HIS A 710 -23.48 55.27 -10.78
N PHE A 711 -24.44 55.38 -11.70
CA PHE A 711 -24.18 55.40 -13.14
C PHE A 711 -23.78 56.81 -13.57
N ALA A 712 -22.48 57.08 -13.59
CA ALA A 712 -21.94 58.40 -13.82
C ALA A 712 -22.24 58.93 -15.24
N THR A 713 -22.69 60.17 -15.30
CA THR A 713 -22.80 60.96 -16.51
C THR A 713 -21.50 61.74 -16.79
N PRO A 714 -21.34 62.34 -17.98
CA PRO A 714 -20.20 63.22 -18.24
C PRO A 714 -20.07 64.39 -17.26
N ASP A 715 -21.19 64.92 -16.74
CA ASP A 715 -21.17 66.02 -15.77
C ASP A 715 -20.68 65.54 -14.39
N ASP A 716 -21.03 64.31 -13.99
CA ASP A 716 -20.58 63.71 -12.73
C ASP A 716 -19.06 63.52 -12.67
N TYR A 717 -18.41 63.25 -13.82
CA TYR A 717 -16.95 63.22 -13.90
C TYR A 717 -16.34 64.57 -13.49
N HIS A 718 -16.93 65.69 -13.91
CA HIS A 718 -16.43 67.02 -13.56
C HIS A 718 -16.64 67.31 -12.07
N VAL A 719 -17.79 66.94 -11.49
CA VAL A 719 -18.06 67.04 -10.05
C VAL A 719 -17.02 66.27 -9.23
N LEU A 720 -16.73 65.02 -9.61
CA LEU A 720 -15.73 64.19 -8.94
C LEU A 720 -14.30 64.73 -9.12
N LYS A 721 -13.97 65.25 -10.31
CA LYS A 721 -12.65 65.83 -10.61
C LYS A 721 -12.35 67.07 -9.76
N GLU A 722 -13.36 67.90 -9.49
CA GLU A 722 -13.23 69.05 -8.60
C GLU A 722 -13.00 68.64 -7.14
N ARG A 723 -13.61 67.52 -6.70
CA ARG A 723 -13.43 66.99 -5.36
C ARG A 723 -12.08 66.31 -5.14
N TYR A 724 -11.61 65.52 -6.10
CA TYR A 724 -10.43 64.68 -5.97
C TYR A 724 -9.18 65.30 -6.62
N THR A 725 -8.28 65.83 -5.78
CA THR A 725 -7.07 66.56 -6.23
C THR A 725 -6.04 65.71 -7.00
N ARG A 726 -6.20 64.38 -7.02
CA ARG A 726 -5.34 63.44 -7.77
C ARG A 726 -6.00 62.92 -9.06
N GLY A 727 -7.19 63.41 -9.40
CA GLY A 727 -8.01 62.89 -10.49
C GLY A 727 -8.99 61.81 -10.07
N VAL A 728 -9.95 61.52 -10.94
CA VAL A 728 -10.92 60.43 -10.77
C VAL A 728 -10.20 59.11 -10.98
N GLN A 729 -10.37 58.16 -10.07
CA GLN A 729 -9.71 56.86 -10.15
C GLN A 729 -10.00 56.18 -11.49
N GLY A 730 -8.94 55.87 -12.26
CA GLY A 730 -9.02 55.22 -13.57
C GLY A 730 -9.08 56.13 -14.79
N GLU A 731 -9.17 57.45 -14.61
CA GLU A 731 -9.25 58.41 -15.72
C GLU A 731 -8.08 58.31 -16.72
N VAL A 732 -6.89 57.89 -16.26
CA VAL A 732 -5.68 57.77 -17.10
C VAL A 732 -5.78 56.69 -18.17
N ASN A 733 -6.72 55.76 -18.01
CA ASN A 733 -6.95 54.64 -18.93
C ASN A 733 -8.15 54.89 -19.84
N ALA A 734 -8.71 56.10 -19.87
CA ALA A 734 -9.90 56.45 -20.62
C ALA A 734 -9.70 57.71 -21.47
N ASP A 735 -10.26 57.71 -22.68
CA ASP A 735 -10.39 58.91 -23.50
C ASP A 735 -11.62 59.70 -23.01
N LEU A 736 -11.35 60.65 -22.12
CA LEU A 736 -12.37 61.48 -21.48
C LEU A 736 -13.21 62.30 -22.47
N SER A 737 -12.72 62.54 -23.69
CA SER A 737 -13.49 63.23 -24.74
C SER A 737 -14.67 62.40 -25.25
N THR A 738 -14.71 61.12 -24.90
CA THR A 738 -15.72 60.15 -25.35
C THR A 738 -16.68 59.73 -24.22
N LEU A 739 -16.65 60.42 -23.08
CA LEU A 739 -17.59 60.17 -21.98
C LEU A 739 -19.04 60.26 -22.45
N LYS A 740 -19.85 59.27 -22.09
CA LYS A 740 -21.29 59.25 -22.37
C LYS A 740 -22.07 58.54 -21.25
N PRO A 741 -23.37 58.82 -21.10
CA PRO A 741 -24.21 58.07 -20.17
C PRO A 741 -24.37 56.60 -20.57
N TYR A 742 -24.59 55.73 -19.59
CA TYR A 742 -24.99 54.35 -19.82
C TYR A 742 -26.36 54.26 -20.51
N THR A 743 -26.53 53.27 -21.40
CA THR A 743 -27.84 52.92 -21.94
C THR A 743 -28.67 52.18 -20.89
N GLU A 744 -30.01 52.30 -20.92
CA GLU A 744 -30.88 51.58 -19.98
C GLU A 744 -30.71 50.06 -20.07
N ALA A 745 -30.46 49.52 -21.26
CA ALA A 745 -30.16 48.10 -21.43
C ALA A 745 -28.90 47.69 -20.64
N MET A 746 -27.84 48.50 -20.69
CA MET A 746 -26.61 48.23 -19.93
C MET A 746 -26.80 48.45 -18.42
N LYS A 747 -27.57 49.46 -18.01
CA LYS A 747 -27.91 49.66 -16.59
C LYS A 747 -28.63 48.44 -16.02
N ASN A 748 -29.59 47.87 -16.76
CA ASN A 748 -30.32 46.68 -16.34
C ASN A 748 -29.41 45.45 -16.23
N ILE A 749 -28.41 45.31 -17.11
CA ILE A 749 -27.40 44.24 -17.03
C ILE A 749 -26.57 44.38 -15.74
N VAL A 750 -26.09 45.59 -15.42
CA VAL A 750 -25.32 45.84 -14.20
C VAL A 750 -26.17 45.64 -12.95
N ARG A 751 -27.42 46.15 -12.94
CA ARG A 751 -28.36 45.93 -11.83
C ARG A 751 -28.57 44.44 -11.56
N LYS A 752 -28.84 43.67 -12.62
CA LYS A 752 -28.95 42.21 -12.52
C LYS A 752 -27.68 41.56 -11.96
N ALA A 753 -26.49 42.05 -12.34
CA ALA A 753 -25.23 41.52 -11.83
C ALA A 753 -25.03 41.87 -10.34
N TYR A 754 -25.48 43.04 -9.87
CA TYR A 754 -25.54 43.36 -8.44
C TYR A 754 -26.56 42.50 -7.69
N ASP A 755 -27.73 42.25 -8.28
CA ASP A 755 -28.76 41.36 -7.72
C ASP A 755 -28.21 39.93 -7.57
N GLU A 756 -27.38 39.47 -8.50
CA GLU A 756 -26.66 38.19 -8.39
C GLU A 756 -25.73 38.17 -7.17
N TYR A 757 -24.88 39.17 -6.95
CA TYR A 757 -24.04 39.19 -5.74
C TYR A 757 -24.88 39.22 -4.45
N ALA A 758 -25.96 39.99 -4.45
CA ALA A 758 -26.88 40.10 -3.31
C ALA A 758 -27.71 38.82 -3.08
N SER A 759 -27.91 37.98 -4.10
CA SER A 759 -28.63 36.72 -3.93
C SER A 759 -27.82 35.67 -3.18
N TYR A 760 -26.49 35.80 -3.11
CA TYR A 760 -25.61 34.87 -2.38
C TYR A 760 -25.07 35.45 -1.07
N ALA A 761 -24.64 36.72 -1.07
CA ALA A 761 -23.98 37.34 0.08
C ALA A 761 -24.89 38.32 0.84
N ASN A 762 -24.61 38.54 2.13
CA ASN A 762 -25.29 39.52 2.99
C ASN A 762 -24.87 40.96 2.63
N ILE A 763 -25.13 41.35 1.40
CA ILE A 763 -24.78 42.62 0.78
C ILE A 763 -26.02 43.19 0.07
N LYS A 764 -26.16 44.51 0.13
CA LYS A 764 -27.23 45.25 -0.52
C LYS A 764 -26.65 46.37 -1.35
N PHE A 765 -26.94 46.35 -2.64
CA PHE A 765 -26.55 47.40 -3.56
C PHE A 765 -27.64 48.47 -3.65
N ILE A 766 -27.26 49.73 -3.52
CA ILE A 766 -28.18 50.87 -3.58
C ILE A 766 -27.72 51.83 -4.66
N GLU A 767 -28.56 52.03 -5.68
CA GLU A 767 -28.35 53.10 -6.66
C GLU A 767 -28.58 54.45 -5.99
N VAL A 768 -27.61 55.35 -6.08
CA VAL A 768 -27.71 56.72 -5.54
C VAL A 768 -27.62 57.76 -6.66
N ASP A 769 -28.27 58.90 -6.45
CA ASP A 769 -28.30 59.99 -7.44
C ASP A 769 -27.02 60.85 -7.43
N ASP A 770 -26.33 60.96 -6.29
CA ASP A 770 -25.12 61.77 -6.13
C ASP A 770 -23.84 60.91 -6.30
N PRO A 771 -22.94 61.24 -7.26
CA PRO A 771 -21.69 60.49 -7.46
C PRO A 771 -20.72 60.57 -6.26
N LEU A 772 -20.85 61.56 -5.37
CA LEU A 772 -20.04 61.71 -4.16
C LEU A 772 -20.50 60.81 -3.01
N ASP A 773 -21.76 60.38 -3.03
CA ASP A 773 -22.34 59.43 -2.06
C ASP A 773 -22.13 57.97 -2.46
N ALA A 774 -21.67 57.72 -3.70
CA ALA A 774 -21.42 56.39 -4.22
C ALA A 774 -20.05 55.82 -3.80
N ASP A 775 -20.03 54.56 -3.40
CA ASP A 775 -18.79 53.81 -3.16
C ASP A 775 -18.16 53.36 -4.50
N THR A 776 -19.00 53.11 -5.51
CA THR A 776 -18.59 52.75 -6.88
C THR A 776 -19.27 53.65 -7.91
N ASN A 777 -18.49 54.40 -8.70
CA ASN A 777 -19.00 55.12 -9.87
C ASN A 777 -18.71 54.32 -11.15
N LEU A 778 -19.72 54.17 -12.00
CA LEU A 778 -19.63 53.48 -13.28
C LEU A 778 -19.58 54.48 -14.45
N PHE A 779 -18.46 54.53 -15.15
CA PHE A 779 -18.23 55.43 -16.29
C PHE A 779 -18.24 54.68 -17.62
N SER A 780 -18.69 55.34 -18.69
CA SER A 780 -18.57 54.84 -20.07
C SER A 780 -17.71 55.78 -20.91
N ALA A 781 -16.58 55.29 -21.41
CA ALA A 781 -15.64 56.00 -22.28
C ALA A 781 -14.84 55.01 -23.15
N ASN A 782 -14.20 55.44 -24.23
CA ASN A 782 -13.22 54.59 -24.93
C ASN A 782 -12.02 54.35 -24.01
N LEU A 783 -11.64 53.09 -23.81
CA LEU A 783 -10.46 52.75 -23.02
C LEU A 783 -9.17 52.95 -23.86
N THR A 784 -8.08 53.32 -23.20
CA THR A 784 -6.80 53.65 -23.82
C THR A 784 -5.63 52.98 -23.07
N GLY A 785 -4.40 53.14 -23.58
CA GLY A 785 -3.21 52.56 -22.97
C GLY A 785 -3.22 51.03 -22.99
N VAL A 786 -2.88 50.40 -21.86
CA VAL A 786 -2.84 48.93 -21.73
C VAL A 786 -4.24 48.28 -21.76
N HIS A 787 -5.31 49.09 -21.69
CA HIS A 787 -6.71 48.62 -21.70
C HIS A 787 -7.45 48.93 -23.02
N SER A 788 -6.76 49.37 -24.08
CA SER A 788 -7.41 49.78 -25.34
C SER A 788 -8.21 48.68 -26.06
N GLY A 789 -8.02 47.42 -25.68
CA GLY A 789 -8.77 46.26 -26.17
C GLY A 789 -9.72 45.64 -25.15
N SER A 790 -9.81 46.18 -23.93
CA SER A 790 -10.66 45.64 -22.87
C SER A 790 -12.11 46.09 -23.04
N SER A 791 -13.05 45.24 -22.65
CA SER A 791 -14.48 45.59 -22.63
C SER A 791 -14.83 46.52 -21.47
N ALA A 792 -14.20 46.30 -20.33
CA ALA A 792 -14.25 47.16 -19.16
C ALA A 792 -12.95 47.02 -18.35
N TYR A 793 -12.80 47.88 -17.35
CA TYR A 793 -11.73 47.81 -16.35
C TYR A 793 -12.19 48.45 -15.04
N ALA A 794 -12.04 47.73 -13.94
CA ALA A 794 -12.35 48.18 -12.60
C ALA A 794 -11.13 48.25 -11.69
N PHE A 795 -11.19 49.16 -10.71
CA PHE A 795 -10.22 49.19 -9.61
C PHE A 795 -10.71 48.36 -8.43
N LEU A 796 -9.76 47.79 -7.70
CA LEU A 796 -9.99 47.15 -6.42
C LEU A 796 -10.65 48.15 -5.45
N GLY A 797 -11.89 47.88 -5.02
CA GLY A 797 -12.63 48.78 -4.12
C GLY A 797 -13.01 50.14 -4.71
N GLY A 798 -13.16 50.25 -6.04
CA GLY A 798 -13.18 51.53 -6.74
C GLY A 798 -14.11 51.62 -7.95
N ASN A 799 -13.84 52.59 -8.84
CA ASN A 799 -14.68 52.88 -10.00
C ASN A 799 -14.53 51.84 -11.13
N ILE A 800 -15.60 51.68 -11.92
CA ILE A 800 -15.64 50.84 -13.12
C ILE A 800 -15.64 51.74 -14.37
N TRP A 801 -14.82 51.41 -15.36
CA TRP A 801 -14.75 52.09 -16.66
C TRP A 801 -15.10 51.12 -17.78
N TRP A 802 -16.19 51.39 -18.49
CA TRP A 802 -16.67 50.56 -19.58
C TRP A 802 -16.33 51.16 -20.93
N SER A 803 -15.82 50.31 -21.83
CA SER A 803 -15.47 50.72 -23.18
C SER A 803 -16.72 51.03 -24.00
N ASN A 804 -16.79 52.22 -24.60
CA ASN A 804 -17.98 52.64 -25.36
C ASN A 804 -18.39 51.66 -26.48
N GLY A 805 -17.44 50.93 -27.06
CA GLY A 805 -17.67 49.90 -28.08
C GLY A 805 -18.47 48.70 -27.56
N TYR A 806 -18.45 48.48 -26.24
CA TYR A 806 -19.17 47.41 -25.55
C TYR A 806 -20.32 47.94 -24.69
N ALA A 807 -20.45 49.26 -24.50
CA ALA A 807 -21.50 49.90 -23.68
C ALA A 807 -22.89 49.97 -24.35
N ASN A 808 -22.94 49.73 -25.67
CA ASN A 808 -24.15 49.84 -26.50
C ASN A 808 -24.74 48.45 -26.79
N VAL A 809 -25.17 47.73 -25.76
CA VAL A 809 -25.85 46.44 -25.91
C VAL A 809 -27.30 46.71 -26.38
N GLN A 810 -27.71 46.14 -27.52
CA GLN A 810 -29.12 46.21 -27.97
C GLN A 810 -30.01 45.39 -27.01
N SER A 811 -31.27 45.79 -26.84
CA SER A 811 -32.20 45.18 -25.88
C SER A 811 -32.31 43.66 -26.09
N GLY A 812 -32.02 42.88 -25.04
CA GLY A 812 -32.13 41.41 -25.04
C GLY A 812 -30.82 40.66 -24.80
N HIS A 813 -30.08 41.01 -23.75
CA HIS A 813 -28.96 40.26 -23.13
C HIS A 813 -27.83 39.78 -24.07
N SER A 814 -26.62 40.36 -23.94
CA SER A 814 -25.39 39.67 -24.35
C SER A 814 -24.81 38.95 -23.12
N PRO A 815 -24.76 37.60 -23.10
CA PRO A 815 -24.16 36.83 -22.01
C PRO A 815 -22.75 37.30 -21.63
N PHE A 816 -21.99 37.77 -22.63
CA PHE A 816 -20.68 38.38 -22.45
C PHE A 816 -20.70 39.68 -21.62
N ALA A 817 -21.66 40.58 -21.87
CA ALA A 817 -21.74 41.85 -21.15
C ALA A 817 -22.16 41.64 -19.69
N TYR A 818 -23.07 40.70 -19.44
CA TYR A 818 -23.46 40.32 -18.09
C TYR A 818 -22.31 39.68 -17.30
N TYR A 819 -21.61 38.73 -17.89
CA TYR A 819 -20.40 38.15 -17.32
C TYR A 819 -19.33 39.21 -17.01
N THR A 820 -19.09 40.13 -17.95
CA THR A 820 -18.13 41.22 -17.74
C THR A 820 -18.55 42.10 -16.57
N ALA A 821 -19.85 42.38 -16.41
CA ALA A 821 -20.34 43.10 -15.23
C ALA A 821 -20.05 42.33 -13.92
N LEU A 822 -20.31 41.02 -13.86
CA LEU A 822 -19.96 40.20 -12.69
C LEU A 822 -18.46 40.24 -12.37
N HIS A 823 -17.61 40.13 -13.40
CA HIS A 823 -16.15 40.19 -13.28
C HIS A 823 -15.66 41.53 -12.72
N GLU A 824 -16.09 42.64 -13.31
CA GLU A 824 -15.66 43.97 -12.88
C GLU A 824 -16.19 44.34 -11.49
N ILE A 825 -17.43 43.93 -11.15
CA ILE A 825 -17.96 44.09 -9.78
C ILE A 825 -17.12 43.26 -8.80
N GLY A 826 -16.63 42.07 -9.18
CA GLY A 826 -15.73 41.30 -8.33
C GLY A 826 -14.48 42.10 -7.94
N HIS A 827 -13.90 42.85 -8.87
CA HIS A 827 -12.81 43.77 -8.54
C HIS A 827 -13.24 44.88 -7.59
N THR A 828 -14.40 45.51 -7.79
CA THR A 828 -14.88 46.52 -6.84
C THR A 828 -15.15 45.91 -5.45
N LEU A 829 -15.48 44.63 -5.38
CA LEU A 829 -15.58 43.85 -4.13
C LEU A 829 -14.25 43.22 -3.68
N ASN A 830 -13.11 43.75 -4.15
CA ASN A 830 -11.74 43.45 -3.71
C ASN A 830 -11.15 42.11 -4.17
N MET A 831 -11.70 41.50 -5.22
CA MET A 831 -11.18 40.26 -5.81
C MET A 831 -10.10 40.53 -6.87
N ARG A 832 -9.06 39.69 -6.93
CA ARG A 832 -8.02 39.68 -7.98
C ARG A 832 -8.21 38.53 -8.95
N HIS A 833 -7.56 38.64 -10.11
CA HIS A 833 -7.57 37.55 -11.07
C HIS A 833 -6.88 36.29 -10.51
N THR A 834 -7.49 35.13 -10.75
CA THR A 834 -6.94 33.83 -10.30
C THR A 834 -5.54 33.59 -10.86
N HIS A 835 -5.30 33.92 -12.13
CA HIS A 835 -4.02 33.67 -12.81
C HIS A 835 -2.83 34.46 -12.22
N ASP A 836 -3.07 35.56 -11.50
CA ASP A 836 -2.03 36.32 -10.83
C ASP A 836 -1.38 35.47 -9.73
N ASN A 837 -2.19 34.73 -8.96
CA ASN A 837 -1.79 34.13 -7.68
C ASN A 837 -1.86 32.59 -7.65
N PHE A 838 -2.69 31.95 -8.47
CA PHE A 838 -2.75 30.49 -8.57
C PHE A 838 -1.48 30.00 -9.28
N LYS A 839 -0.64 29.23 -8.56
CA LYS A 839 0.66 28.70 -9.03
C LYS A 839 0.85 27.26 -8.54
N GLY A 840 1.76 26.53 -9.20
CA GLY A 840 2.12 25.16 -8.80
C GLY A 840 0.91 24.21 -8.86
N ASP A 841 0.67 23.50 -7.78
CA ASP A 841 -0.39 22.48 -7.67
C ASP A 841 -1.81 23.06 -7.82
N TYR A 842 -2.00 24.36 -7.57
CA TYR A 842 -3.30 25.05 -7.71
C TYR A 842 -3.59 25.56 -9.12
N LEU A 843 -2.57 25.59 -10.00
CA LEU A 843 -2.71 26.13 -11.36
C LEU A 843 -3.82 25.46 -12.21
N PRO A 844 -4.11 24.15 -12.08
CA PRO A 844 -5.22 23.53 -12.81
C PRO A 844 -6.59 24.12 -12.51
N GLU A 845 -6.77 24.75 -11.34
CA GLU A 845 -8.03 25.34 -10.90
C GLU A 845 -8.18 26.84 -11.28
N ASP A 846 -7.21 27.39 -12.04
CA ASP A 846 -7.32 28.72 -12.65
C ASP A 846 -8.17 28.66 -13.93
N SER A 847 -9.50 28.64 -13.76
CA SER A 847 -10.47 28.56 -14.84
C SER A 847 -11.81 29.23 -14.50
N LEU A 848 -12.63 29.49 -15.54
CA LEU A 848 -13.99 30.05 -15.41
C LEU A 848 -15.01 29.12 -14.77
N GLU A 849 -14.63 27.87 -14.53
CA GLU A 849 -15.42 26.91 -13.77
C GLU A 849 -15.48 27.29 -12.30
N PHE A 850 -14.38 27.80 -11.74
CA PHE A 850 -14.26 28.06 -10.31
C PHE A 850 -14.31 29.53 -9.92
N SER A 851 -14.02 30.45 -10.86
CA SER A 851 -14.09 31.88 -10.61
C SER A 851 -14.36 32.69 -11.88
N VAL A 852 -15.27 33.67 -11.80
CA VAL A 852 -15.46 34.67 -12.86
C VAL A 852 -14.24 35.60 -12.99
N LEU A 853 -13.27 35.55 -12.08
CA LEU A 853 -12.02 36.33 -12.12
C LEU A 853 -10.91 35.63 -12.92
N SER A 854 -11.17 34.49 -13.57
CA SER A 854 -10.19 33.85 -14.47
C SER A 854 -10.23 34.43 -15.88
N TYR A 855 -9.08 34.40 -16.57
CA TYR A 855 -8.96 34.72 -18.01
C TYR A 855 -8.51 33.53 -18.84
N LYS A 856 -8.27 32.36 -18.22
CA LYS A 856 -7.71 31.22 -18.94
C LYS A 856 -8.78 30.47 -19.73
N PRO A 857 -8.61 30.31 -21.05
CA PRO A 857 -9.61 29.75 -21.95
C PRO A 857 -9.57 28.22 -22.02
N TYR A 858 -8.92 27.53 -21.08
CA TYR A 858 -8.73 26.07 -21.16
C TYR A 858 -10.04 25.27 -21.05
N MET A 859 -11.17 25.94 -20.83
CA MET A 859 -12.51 25.41 -21.02
C MET A 859 -13.39 26.38 -21.81
N ASN A 860 -14.48 25.89 -22.39
CA ASN A 860 -15.30 26.63 -23.34
C ASN A 860 -15.91 27.92 -22.74
N TYR A 861 -15.23 29.04 -22.97
CA TYR A 861 -15.63 30.38 -22.56
C TYR A 861 -17.10 30.65 -22.85
N SER A 862 -17.57 30.32 -24.06
CA SER A 862 -18.94 30.61 -24.51
C SER A 862 -20.01 29.85 -23.72
N MET A 863 -19.72 28.64 -23.24
CA MET A 863 -20.67 27.87 -22.43
C MET A 863 -20.92 28.54 -21.08
N TYR A 864 -19.84 28.90 -20.38
CA TYR A 864 -19.94 29.50 -19.04
C TYR A 864 -20.49 30.94 -19.08
N LEU A 865 -20.25 31.67 -20.18
CA LEU A 865 -20.92 32.94 -20.43
C LEU A 865 -22.44 32.81 -20.42
N ASN A 866 -22.97 31.75 -21.03
CA ASN A 866 -24.41 31.54 -21.16
C ASN A 866 -25.08 31.14 -19.85
N MET A 867 -24.31 30.63 -18.89
CA MET A 867 -24.82 30.23 -17.58
C MET A 867 -24.98 31.42 -16.63
N GLY A 868 -24.19 32.48 -16.82
CA GLY A 868 -24.44 33.81 -16.22
C GLY A 868 -24.63 33.83 -14.70
N GLY A 869 -23.66 33.32 -13.94
CA GLY A 869 -23.67 33.37 -12.47
C GLY A 869 -22.28 33.34 -11.86
N LEU A 870 -22.20 33.60 -10.55
CA LEU A 870 -20.96 33.53 -9.76
C LEU A 870 -20.50 32.08 -9.59
N ARG A 871 -19.19 31.90 -9.39
CA ARG A 871 -18.58 30.58 -9.18
C ARG A 871 -18.13 30.38 -7.75
N MET A 872 -17.86 29.13 -7.39
CA MET A 872 -17.63 28.70 -6.03
C MET A 872 -16.55 29.50 -5.30
N TYR A 873 -15.43 29.81 -5.96
CA TYR A 873 -14.37 30.61 -5.31
C TYR A 873 -14.77 32.07 -5.16
N ASP A 874 -15.62 32.58 -6.07
CA ASP A 874 -16.21 33.90 -5.93
C ASP A 874 -17.13 33.94 -4.72
N LEU A 875 -18.04 32.95 -4.60
CA LEU A 875 -18.98 32.81 -3.49
C LEU A 875 -18.26 32.70 -2.14
N ALA A 876 -17.24 31.85 -2.06
CA ALA A 876 -16.43 31.71 -0.86
C ALA A 876 -15.72 33.01 -0.46
N HIS A 877 -15.21 33.75 -1.44
CA HIS A 877 -14.59 35.04 -1.18
C HIS A 877 -15.60 36.06 -0.65
N ILE A 878 -16.75 36.22 -1.32
CA ILE A 878 -17.76 37.22 -0.92
C ILE A 878 -18.47 36.84 0.39
N HIS A 879 -18.69 35.56 0.67
CA HIS A 879 -19.26 35.12 1.96
C HIS A 879 -18.30 35.37 3.10
N ARG A 880 -16.98 35.21 2.89
CA ARG A 880 -16.01 35.64 3.90
C ARG A 880 -16.10 37.13 4.18
N GLN A 881 -16.21 37.92 3.11
CA GLN A 881 -16.14 39.37 3.14
C GLN A 881 -17.40 40.01 3.71
N PHE A 882 -18.58 39.47 3.38
CA PHE A 882 -19.88 40.08 3.67
C PHE A 882 -20.81 39.20 4.52
N GLY A 883 -20.54 37.90 4.61
CA GLY A 883 -21.47 36.89 5.13
C GLY A 883 -22.36 36.32 4.02
N VAL A 884 -23.00 35.18 4.29
CA VAL A 884 -24.04 34.59 3.42
C VAL A 884 -25.34 35.37 3.55
N ASN A 885 -26.10 35.52 2.47
CA ASN A 885 -27.45 36.06 2.52
C ASN A 885 -28.37 35.11 3.32
N PRO A 886 -29.03 35.56 4.41
CA PRO A 886 -29.89 34.71 5.25
C PRO A 886 -31.10 34.11 4.53
N ASN A 887 -31.47 34.62 3.35
CA ASN A 887 -32.61 34.15 2.56
C ASN A 887 -32.18 33.23 1.42
N ALA A 888 -30.87 33.03 1.24
CA ALA A 888 -30.33 32.24 0.16
C ALA A 888 -30.05 30.83 0.68
N ARG A 889 -30.66 29.83 0.04
CA ARG A 889 -30.73 28.46 0.57
C ARG A 889 -31.30 28.36 1.98
N SER A 890 -32.09 29.36 2.40
CA SER A 890 -32.65 29.40 3.74
C SER A 890 -33.61 28.23 3.96
N GLY A 891 -33.17 27.23 4.71
CA GLY A 891 -33.90 26.03 5.03
C GLY A 891 -32.99 25.00 5.69
N ASP A 892 -33.59 23.89 6.09
CA ASP A 892 -32.88 22.76 6.66
C ASP A 892 -32.41 21.86 5.51
N ASP A 893 -31.15 22.02 5.10
CA ASP A 893 -30.60 21.32 3.94
C ASP A 893 -29.96 19.97 4.32
N VAL A 894 -29.94 19.03 3.37
CA VAL A 894 -29.14 17.81 3.50
C VAL A 894 -27.96 17.86 2.54
N TYR A 895 -26.76 17.93 3.11
CA TYR A 895 -25.52 17.91 2.38
C TYR A 895 -25.00 16.49 2.21
N THR A 896 -24.74 16.10 0.98
CA THR A 896 -24.15 14.81 0.63
C THR A 896 -22.83 15.02 -0.11
N PHE A 897 -21.96 14.02 -0.09
CA PHE A 897 -20.64 14.09 -0.72
C PHE A 897 -20.75 13.83 -2.23
N LYS A 898 -21.09 14.87 -3.00
CA LYS A 898 -21.37 14.75 -4.44
C LYS A 898 -20.13 14.94 -5.33
N ASN A 899 -20.25 14.43 -6.55
CA ASN A 899 -19.37 14.79 -7.66
C ASN A 899 -19.54 16.26 -8.02
N TYR A 900 -18.43 16.92 -8.38
CA TYR A 900 -18.42 18.35 -8.68
C TYR A 900 -19.33 18.64 -9.88
N ASN A 901 -20.28 19.55 -9.68
CA ASN A 901 -21.23 19.94 -10.70
C ASN A 901 -20.77 21.22 -11.37
N THR A 902 -20.14 21.10 -12.55
CA THR A 902 -19.53 22.24 -13.27
C THR A 902 -20.51 23.36 -13.63
N VAL A 903 -21.83 23.12 -13.51
CA VAL A 903 -22.85 24.07 -13.94
C VAL A 903 -23.47 24.91 -12.84
N LEU A 904 -23.46 24.43 -11.60
CA LEU A 904 -23.93 25.21 -10.47
C LEU A 904 -22.91 26.26 -10.04
N GLY A 905 -23.39 27.37 -9.48
CA GLY A 905 -22.51 28.44 -9.00
C GLY A 905 -21.59 27.98 -7.87
N ASP A 906 -22.07 27.10 -7.01
CA ASP A 906 -21.37 26.54 -5.85
C ASP A 906 -20.76 25.15 -6.13
N GLY A 907 -21.07 24.58 -7.29
CA GLY A 907 -20.54 23.30 -7.76
C GLY A 907 -20.99 22.04 -7.03
N ASP A 908 -22.09 22.10 -6.24
CA ASP A 908 -22.52 21.06 -5.29
C ASP A 908 -21.48 20.72 -4.20
N ARG A 909 -20.38 21.48 -4.13
CA ARG A 909 -19.27 21.26 -3.21
C ARG A 909 -19.04 22.42 -2.28
N TYR A 910 -19.73 23.52 -2.47
CA TYR A 910 -19.74 24.61 -1.52
C TYR A 910 -21.03 24.55 -0.71
N ILE A 911 -20.84 24.26 0.57
CA ILE A 911 -21.88 24.04 1.56
C ILE A 911 -22.06 25.35 2.30
N TRP A 912 -23.12 26.06 1.99
CA TRP A 912 -23.42 27.35 2.60
C TRP A 912 -24.93 27.46 2.70
N ASP A 913 -25.42 27.67 3.92
CA ASP A 913 -26.81 27.99 4.22
C ASP A 913 -26.82 29.34 4.94
N GLY A 914 -27.88 30.10 4.65
CA GLY A 914 -28.16 31.36 5.30
C GLY A 914 -29.01 31.26 6.56
N ASN A 915 -29.75 30.18 6.78
CA ASN A 915 -30.62 29.96 7.93
C ASN A 915 -31.36 28.61 7.87
N GLY A 916 -31.17 27.74 8.86
CA GLY A 916 -31.91 26.48 9.00
C GLY A 916 -31.14 25.49 9.86
N VAL A 917 -31.57 24.23 9.85
CA VAL A 917 -30.88 23.10 10.48
C VAL A 917 -30.46 22.09 9.43
N ASP A 918 -29.16 22.10 9.15
CA ASP A 918 -28.61 21.24 8.13
C ASP A 918 -28.17 19.87 8.67
N THR A 919 -28.30 18.85 7.83
CA THR A 919 -27.85 17.49 8.11
C THR A 919 -26.80 17.06 7.09
N PHE A 920 -25.81 16.29 7.52
CA PHE A 920 -24.84 15.67 6.63
C PHE A 920 -25.22 14.20 6.44
N ASP A 921 -25.49 13.81 5.20
CA ASP A 921 -25.78 12.43 4.83
C ASP A 921 -24.52 11.77 4.27
N ALA A 922 -24.05 10.77 5.02
CA ALA A 922 -22.91 9.93 4.71
C ALA A 922 -23.32 8.46 4.46
N SER A 923 -24.62 8.17 4.27
CA SER A 923 -25.14 6.81 4.10
C SER A 923 -24.57 6.10 2.86
N ASN A 924 -24.22 6.86 1.83
CA ASN A 924 -23.60 6.37 0.61
C ASN A 924 -22.07 6.28 0.68
N GLU A 925 -21.45 6.73 1.78
CA GLU A 925 -20.00 6.75 1.94
C GLU A 925 -19.49 5.42 2.49
N THR A 926 -18.76 4.70 1.66
CA THR A 926 -18.11 3.43 2.05
C THR A 926 -16.79 3.64 2.79
N GLN A 927 -16.30 4.89 2.81
CA GLN A 927 -15.09 5.31 3.51
C GLN A 927 -15.46 6.24 4.67
N GLY A 928 -14.57 6.39 5.65
CA GLY A 928 -14.78 7.31 6.76
C GLY A 928 -14.96 8.76 6.27
N VAL A 929 -15.91 9.48 6.85
CA VAL A 929 -16.18 10.88 6.52
C VAL A 929 -15.60 11.80 7.58
N ASN A 930 -14.87 12.83 7.14
CA ASN A 930 -14.44 13.92 8.00
C ASN A 930 -15.33 15.15 7.79
N VAL A 931 -16.16 15.46 8.78
CA VAL A 931 -16.97 16.68 8.83
C VAL A 931 -16.37 17.65 9.83
N ASN A 932 -15.80 18.75 9.34
CA ASN A 932 -15.36 19.87 10.17
C ASN A 932 -16.32 21.04 10.01
N LEU A 933 -17.23 21.20 10.97
CA LEU A 933 -18.25 22.26 11.00
C LEU A 933 -17.69 23.66 11.28
N THR A 934 -16.38 23.85 11.38
CA THR A 934 -15.82 25.21 11.52
C THR A 934 -16.00 25.97 10.21
N LEU A 935 -16.54 27.18 10.26
CA LEU A 935 -16.77 28.00 9.06
C LEU A 935 -15.48 28.19 8.25
N GLY A 936 -15.56 28.03 6.94
CA GLY A 936 -14.39 28.06 6.05
C GLY A 936 -13.50 26.82 6.13
N SER A 937 -14.01 25.69 6.64
CA SER A 937 -13.28 24.42 6.68
C SER A 937 -13.62 23.52 5.51
N TRP A 938 -12.73 22.56 5.28
CA TRP A 938 -12.89 21.52 4.28
C TRP A 938 -13.50 20.30 4.94
N ILE A 939 -14.39 19.66 4.21
CA ILE A 939 -14.85 18.30 4.50
C ILE A 939 -14.33 17.39 3.41
N TYR A 940 -14.03 16.15 3.77
CA TYR A 940 -13.56 15.16 2.82
C TYR A 940 -13.95 13.75 3.22
N VAL A 941 -14.05 12.89 2.22
CA VAL A 941 -14.24 11.44 2.36
C VAL A 941 -12.89 10.74 2.26
N GLY A 942 -12.70 9.71 3.08
CA GLY A 942 -11.51 8.87 3.11
C GLY A 942 -10.40 9.39 4.04
N ASP A 943 -9.23 8.77 3.92
CA ASP A 943 -8.09 9.02 4.82
C ASP A 943 -7.12 10.11 4.31
N GLU A 944 -7.21 10.49 3.03
CA GLU A 944 -6.25 11.39 2.38
C GLU A 944 -6.87 12.73 1.93
N ARG A 945 -6.37 13.84 2.51
CA ARG A 945 -6.71 15.20 2.07
C ARG A 945 -5.97 15.55 0.77
N GLN A 946 -6.70 16.05 -0.22
CA GLN A 946 -6.14 16.37 -1.53
C GLN A 946 -5.67 17.80 -1.65
N LYS A 947 -4.45 17.96 -2.22
CA LYS A 947 -3.88 19.06 -3.05
C LYS A 947 -4.68 20.36 -3.29
N THR A 948 -5.91 20.14 -3.66
CA THR A 948 -6.68 20.94 -4.58
C THR A 948 -8.12 20.65 -4.21
N PHE A 949 -9.00 21.62 -4.39
CA PHE A 949 -10.37 21.50 -3.88
C PHE A 949 -11.26 20.70 -4.83
N ALA A 950 -11.07 20.90 -6.12
CA ALA A 950 -11.94 20.36 -7.16
C ALA A 950 -11.18 19.46 -8.13
N ILE A 951 -9.94 19.78 -8.50
CA ILE A 951 -9.16 19.03 -9.51
C ILE A 951 -8.04 18.26 -8.82
N LYS A 952 -8.23 16.96 -8.62
CA LYS A 952 -7.25 16.04 -8.03
C LYS A 952 -5.94 16.03 -8.83
N ASN A 953 -6.04 15.89 -10.15
CA ASN A 953 -4.92 16.01 -11.07
C ASN A 953 -5.38 16.20 -12.51
N LEU A 954 -4.43 16.57 -13.37
CA LEU A 954 -4.59 16.59 -14.81
C LEU A 954 -3.87 15.38 -15.40
N SER A 955 -4.63 14.38 -15.83
CA SER A 955 -4.07 13.16 -16.40
C SER A 955 -3.96 13.24 -17.92
N THR A 956 -2.88 12.68 -18.44
CA THR A 956 -2.74 12.37 -19.86
C THR A 956 -3.18 10.92 -20.05
N VAL A 957 -4.24 10.71 -20.82
CA VAL A 957 -4.74 9.36 -21.13
C VAL A 957 -4.30 8.91 -22.52
N THR A 958 -3.97 7.62 -22.67
CA THR A 958 -3.70 7.04 -23.99
C THR A 958 -5.02 6.69 -24.69
N PHE A 959 -4.97 6.42 -26.00
CA PHE A 959 -6.16 5.96 -26.71
C PHE A 959 -6.67 4.58 -26.27
N ALA A 960 -5.79 3.73 -25.73
CA ALA A 960 -6.21 2.45 -25.17
C ALA A 960 -7.04 2.67 -23.90
N ASP A 961 -6.56 3.53 -23.00
CA ASP A 961 -7.30 3.91 -21.79
C ASP A 961 -8.61 4.64 -22.12
N TYR A 962 -8.59 5.50 -23.15
CA TYR A 962 -9.76 6.29 -23.56
C TYR A 962 -10.93 5.44 -24.06
N PHE A 963 -10.66 4.24 -24.59
CA PHE A 963 -11.67 3.34 -25.16
C PHE A 963 -11.76 1.98 -24.45
N ASP A 964 -11.03 1.80 -23.34
CA ASP A 964 -10.95 0.54 -22.59
C ASP A 964 -10.54 -0.67 -23.47
N LEU A 965 -9.46 -0.51 -24.25
CA LEU A 965 -8.94 -1.56 -25.16
C LEU A 965 -7.98 -2.52 -24.45
N ASN A 966 -7.96 -3.79 -24.85
CA ASN A 966 -7.08 -4.81 -24.28
C ASN A 966 -5.64 -4.68 -24.80
N ASP A 967 -4.66 -5.16 -24.03
CA ASP A 967 -3.24 -5.18 -24.43
C ASP A 967 -2.92 -5.94 -25.73
N THR A 968 -3.82 -6.81 -26.17
CA THR A 968 -3.71 -7.59 -27.41
C THR A 968 -4.31 -6.87 -28.62
N ASP A 969 -5.06 -5.79 -28.39
CA ASP A 969 -5.71 -5.04 -29.46
C ASP A 969 -4.70 -4.21 -30.26
N THR A 970 -5.04 -3.92 -31.50
CA THR A 970 -4.18 -3.23 -32.47
C THR A 970 -4.90 -1.97 -32.97
N VAL A 971 -4.27 -0.80 -32.82
CA VAL A 971 -4.85 0.48 -33.28
C VAL A 971 -4.17 0.94 -34.56
N VAL A 972 -4.96 1.22 -35.61
CA VAL A 972 -4.47 1.70 -36.90
C VAL A 972 -4.65 3.23 -37.00
N GLY A 973 -3.54 3.96 -37.15
CA GLY A 973 -3.51 5.43 -37.23
C GLY A 973 -3.94 6.02 -38.59
N LYS A 974 -4.11 7.35 -38.64
CA LYS A 974 -4.68 8.11 -39.78
C LYS A 974 -3.81 8.10 -41.05
N ASP A 975 -2.52 7.79 -40.96
CA ASP A 975 -1.64 7.68 -42.11
C ASP A 975 -1.69 6.27 -42.69
N LYS A 976 -2.21 6.14 -43.93
CA LYS A 976 -2.28 4.89 -44.71
C LYS A 976 -0.93 4.17 -44.94
N ASN A 977 0.18 4.70 -44.42
CA ASN A 977 1.53 4.15 -44.53
C ASN A 977 2.18 3.76 -43.18
N ALA A 978 1.48 3.85 -42.04
CA ALA A 978 2.00 3.36 -40.76
C ALA A 978 1.46 1.95 -40.47
N LEU A 979 2.37 0.99 -40.29
CA LEU A 979 2.08 -0.41 -39.96
C LEU A 979 1.07 -0.53 -38.80
N ALA A 980 0.18 -1.54 -38.89
CA ALA A 980 -0.52 -2.09 -37.74
C ALA A 980 0.50 -2.47 -36.65
N GLN A 981 0.39 -1.89 -35.45
CA GLN A 981 1.24 -2.19 -34.30
C GLN A 981 0.35 -2.51 -33.11
N THR A 982 0.65 -3.60 -32.41
CA THR A 982 -0.04 -4.00 -31.18
C THR A 982 0.18 -2.93 -30.10
N ILE A 983 -0.81 -2.71 -29.23
CA ILE A 983 -0.71 -1.75 -28.10
C ILE A 983 0.54 -2.04 -27.24
N ARG A 984 0.95 -3.31 -27.18
CA ARG A 984 2.14 -3.80 -26.46
C ARG A 984 3.50 -3.36 -27.03
N ASP A 985 3.62 -3.20 -28.36
CA ASP A 985 4.94 -3.10 -29.03
C ASP A 985 5.44 -1.66 -29.20
N ASN A 986 4.63 -0.64 -28.90
CA ASN A 986 5.04 0.76 -29.01
C ASN A 986 4.40 1.66 -27.94
N PRO A 987 5.08 1.90 -26.81
CA PRO A 987 4.60 2.82 -25.78
C PRO A 987 4.52 4.28 -26.26
N ASP A 988 5.03 4.64 -27.45
CA ASP A 988 4.96 5.99 -28.03
C ASP A 988 3.72 6.24 -28.92
N ASN A 989 2.67 5.41 -28.82
CA ASN A 989 1.30 5.83 -29.19
C ASN A 989 0.78 7.01 -28.30
N ARG A 990 1.65 7.51 -27.40
CA ARG A 990 1.66 8.77 -26.61
C ARG A 990 1.67 10.09 -27.41
N ASN A 991 1.50 10.10 -28.73
CA ASN A 991 1.37 11.36 -29.50
C ASN A 991 -0.02 12.03 -29.38
N PHE A 992 -0.89 11.48 -28.54
CA PHE A 992 -2.12 12.12 -28.13
C PHE A 992 -2.08 12.45 -26.64
N THR A 993 -2.03 13.74 -26.32
CA THR A 993 -2.26 14.25 -24.97
C THR A 993 -3.64 14.91 -24.93
N ASN A 994 -4.65 14.19 -24.44
CA ASN A 994 -5.84 14.86 -23.89
C ASN A 994 -5.62 15.04 -22.41
N ASN A 995 -5.83 16.26 -21.94
CA ASN A 995 -5.85 16.53 -20.53
C ASN A 995 -7.25 16.16 -20.01
N VAL A 996 -7.33 15.09 -19.24
CA VAL A 996 -8.53 14.70 -18.50
C VAL A 996 -8.40 15.27 -17.10
N TYR A 997 -9.35 16.14 -16.74
CA TYR A 997 -9.46 16.63 -15.38
C TYR A 997 -10.05 15.52 -14.53
N ASN A 998 -9.25 15.01 -13.60
CA ASN A 998 -9.75 14.14 -12.56
C ASN A 998 -10.20 15.02 -11.42
N TYR A 999 -11.49 15.09 -11.18
CA TYR A 999 -12.02 15.83 -10.03
C TYR A 999 -11.70 15.07 -8.75
N THR A 1000 -11.55 15.79 -7.64
CA THR A 1000 -11.53 15.17 -6.30
C THR A 1000 -12.87 14.49 -6.08
N GLU A 1001 -12.95 13.40 -5.34
CA GLU A 1001 -14.23 12.77 -4.97
C GLU A 1001 -14.48 13.07 -3.49
N GLY A 1002 -15.74 13.36 -3.14
CA GLY A 1002 -16.17 13.57 -1.76
C GLY A 1002 -15.51 14.73 -1.01
N GLN A 1003 -15.15 15.84 -1.69
CA GLN A 1003 -14.68 17.06 -1.03
C GLN A 1003 -15.74 18.15 -1.07
N ALA A 1004 -15.93 18.84 0.05
CA ALA A 1004 -16.78 20.01 0.13
C ALA A 1004 -16.16 21.11 1.01
N PHE A 1005 -16.62 22.35 0.85
CA PHE A 1005 -16.13 23.52 1.57
C PHE A 1005 -17.30 24.16 2.32
N ILE A 1006 -17.13 24.38 3.62
CA ILE A 1006 -18.15 25.04 4.44
C ILE A 1006 -18.03 26.55 4.28
N GLY A 1007 -19.16 27.19 4.01
CA GLY A 1007 -19.35 28.60 3.85
C GLY A 1007 -18.93 29.41 5.07
N LEU A 1008 -18.97 30.72 4.90
CA LEU A 1008 -18.55 31.67 5.91
C LEU A 1008 -19.75 32.51 6.33
N TRP A 1009 -20.24 32.27 7.54
CA TRP A 1009 -21.31 33.02 8.18
C TRP A 1009 -20.73 34.04 9.17
N HIS A 1010 -21.24 35.27 9.18
CA HIS A 1010 -20.92 36.25 10.23
C HIS A 1010 -22.03 36.21 11.28
N ALA A 1011 -21.84 35.40 12.32
CA ALA A 1011 -22.57 35.56 13.58
C ALA A 1011 -21.72 36.45 14.49
N ASP A 1012 -22.16 37.68 14.69
CA ASP A 1012 -21.53 38.64 15.61
C ASP A 1012 -22.62 39.46 16.32
#